data_AF-F5L602-F1
#
_entry.id   AF-F5L602-F1
#
_cell.length_a   1.000
_cell.length_b   1.000
_cell.length_c   1.000
_cell.angle_alpha   90.00
_cell.angle_beta   90.00
_cell.angle_gamma   90.00
#
_symmetry.space_group_name_H-M   'P 1'
#
loop_
_entity.id
_entity.type
_entity.pdbx_description
1 polymer ?
#
loop_
_entity_poly.entity_id
_entity_poly.type
_entity_poly.pdbx_seq_one_letter_code
_entity_poly.pdbx_strand_id
1 'polypeptide(L)'
;MAREDYYEEKANTYLKQLVKWLTEHMPTAYKITYRGETKKLAEWSFSAPARATVREMIDTAAGDCLSAWFNEKYPDYPAFSKVKTPITSESMKNNYIPEALKNIPEPKTKNGIAILDGLVLLDNVKLNVHQSGYARWVLDLLEQRGEGQVINASELIEIVQTHGSEEVKRTVQFQLEPELFMVVLAAMVFNGDIVITINGTTYDAMKYDELIKLPLDELVEFSHIKKPSELPLPALRELFNLFNIPQGLLNQNALTQGIGQLRIKSEDILKQVAALAHDIRDGIPVLNTTLLDRGDVADYRNQLNQLKDFLQNLQVYNTPAKLKHFKYTAEEVKDYQHTLQLVTRLEQLKKRAEEAAKVANYIELALNLLPANHPWQDKAERALSALIDALKQGDGAHQELQALQQLKAEYQDIYMAIHAKARLSATEDAKKQQLLDDPRHRALEQLSAIDILSKQQLHQWQQKVNELKPCWQLTRNDLEHSPLCPHCKLRPKDEQHVQYTSLEELENQLQDLLDSWTETLLTNFKDPEIKQNISLLKPEQQQLIGAFISHGEFSLPLNVQLIQAIQELLQGIEKIELTIDDLVDMMAGGNPLTVEDLRRRFENMMTERIGASTTKNIRIMLNLGKEGKHESFQS
;
A
#
# COMPACT_ATOMS: atom_id res chain seq x y z
N MET A 1 28.36 -81.25 -2.09
CA MET A 1 28.98 -80.00 -1.62
C MET A 1 30.41 -79.88 -2.14
N ALA A 2 31.50 -80.23 -1.45
CA ALA A 2 32.86 -79.88 -1.92
C ALA A 2 33.31 -80.37 -3.33
N ARG A 3 32.74 -81.46 -3.88
CA ARG A 3 33.03 -81.90 -5.27
C ARG A 3 32.22 -81.15 -6.32
N GLU A 4 31.02 -80.71 -5.97
CA GLU A 4 30.08 -80.03 -6.87
C GLU A 4 30.56 -78.60 -7.12
N ASP A 5 30.95 -77.90 -6.04
CA ASP A 5 31.55 -76.56 -6.09
C ASP A 5 32.82 -76.51 -6.97
N TYR A 6 33.64 -77.57 -6.93
CA TYR A 6 34.85 -77.69 -7.76
C TYR A 6 34.56 -77.85 -9.25
N TYR A 7 33.53 -78.63 -9.61
CA TYR A 7 33.13 -78.78 -11.02
C TYR A 7 32.44 -77.52 -11.55
N GLU A 8 31.68 -76.83 -10.70
CA GLU A 8 31.04 -75.55 -11.05
C GLU A 8 32.08 -74.44 -11.28
N GLU A 9 33.14 -74.36 -10.47
CA GLU A 9 34.24 -73.42 -10.67
C GLU A 9 35.00 -73.69 -11.99
N LYS A 10 35.25 -74.96 -12.32
CA LYS A 10 35.82 -75.35 -13.61
C LYS A 10 34.90 -75.01 -14.77
N ALA A 11 33.60 -75.32 -14.66
CA ALA A 11 32.61 -75.00 -15.68
C ALA A 11 32.56 -73.49 -15.94
N ASN A 12 32.53 -72.67 -14.89
CA ASN A 12 32.57 -71.22 -14.99
C ASN A 12 33.87 -70.69 -15.61
N THR A 13 35.01 -71.32 -15.32
CA THR A 13 36.30 -70.97 -15.94
C THR A 13 36.30 -71.26 -17.44
N TYR A 14 35.86 -72.45 -17.85
CA TYR A 14 35.76 -72.81 -19.26
C TYR A 14 34.70 -71.99 -20.00
N LEU A 15 33.57 -71.67 -19.34
CA LEU A 15 32.56 -70.77 -19.90
C LEU A 15 33.14 -69.38 -20.17
N LYS A 16 33.90 -68.81 -19.22
CA LYS A 16 34.59 -67.52 -19.43
C LYS A 16 35.58 -67.59 -20.59
N GLN A 17 36.35 -68.66 -20.69
CA GLN A 17 37.29 -68.87 -21.80
C GLN A 17 36.56 -69.00 -23.15
N LEU A 18 35.47 -69.76 -23.19
CA LEU A 18 34.64 -69.96 -24.39
C LEU A 18 33.99 -68.64 -24.83
N VAL A 19 33.37 -67.90 -23.91
CA VAL A 19 32.74 -66.59 -24.19
C VAL A 19 33.77 -65.60 -24.70
N LYS A 20 34.97 -65.55 -24.08
CA LYS A 20 36.07 -64.71 -24.53
C LYS A 20 36.51 -65.09 -25.94
N TRP A 21 36.77 -66.37 -26.20
CA TRP A 21 37.18 -66.85 -27.51
C TRP A 21 36.12 -66.56 -28.58
N LEU A 22 34.84 -66.83 -28.28
CA LEU A 22 33.72 -66.56 -29.16
C LEU A 22 33.63 -65.08 -29.49
N THR A 23 33.77 -64.20 -28.51
CA THR A 23 33.72 -62.74 -28.72
C THR A 23 34.90 -62.26 -29.58
N GLU A 24 36.11 -62.75 -29.32
CA GLU A 24 37.33 -62.38 -30.07
C GLU A 24 37.32 -62.89 -31.51
N HIS A 25 36.78 -64.11 -31.74
CA HIS A 25 36.82 -64.76 -33.05
C HIS A 25 35.51 -64.64 -33.83
N MET A 26 34.44 -64.12 -33.22
CA MET A 26 33.12 -63.94 -33.83
C MET A 26 33.15 -63.34 -35.23
N PRO A 27 33.89 -62.22 -35.48
CA PRO A 27 33.91 -61.57 -36.78
C PRO A 27 34.44 -62.48 -37.89
N THR A 28 35.26 -63.47 -37.56
CA THR A 28 35.96 -64.34 -38.52
C THR A 28 35.51 -65.80 -38.51
N ALA A 29 34.93 -66.27 -37.40
CA ALA A 29 34.47 -67.64 -37.20
C ALA A 29 33.01 -67.85 -37.65
N TYR A 30 32.20 -66.79 -37.66
CA TYR A 30 30.79 -66.86 -38.10
C TYR A 30 30.62 -66.38 -39.54
N LYS A 31 29.67 -67.01 -40.23
CA LYS A 31 29.27 -66.66 -41.60
C LYS A 31 27.79 -66.30 -41.61
N ILE A 32 27.44 -65.26 -42.38
CA ILE A 32 26.06 -64.87 -42.65
C ILE A 32 25.79 -65.07 -44.13
N THR A 33 24.59 -65.58 -44.43
CA THR A 33 24.10 -65.75 -45.80
C THR A 33 22.98 -64.73 -46.07
N TYR A 34 23.17 -63.88 -47.09
CA TYR A 34 22.16 -62.93 -47.57
C TYR A 34 22.07 -62.99 -49.09
N ARG A 35 20.85 -63.12 -49.64
CA ARG A 35 20.57 -63.27 -51.09
C ARG A 35 21.44 -64.34 -51.78
N GLY A 36 21.73 -65.44 -51.09
CA GLY A 36 22.53 -66.55 -51.61
C GLY A 36 24.05 -66.38 -51.49
N GLU A 37 24.55 -65.20 -51.12
CA GLU A 37 25.97 -64.98 -50.84
C GLU A 37 26.29 -65.26 -49.38
N THR A 38 27.35 -66.03 -49.11
CA THR A 38 27.81 -66.36 -47.75
C THR A 38 29.19 -65.76 -47.52
N LYS A 39 29.30 -64.81 -46.58
CA LYS A 39 30.57 -64.16 -46.19
C LYS A 39 30.74 -64.21 -44.68
N LYS A 40 31.97 -63.97 -44.18
CA LYS A 40 32.19 -63.86 -42.74
C LYS A 40 31.47 -62.62 -42.19
N LEU A 41 31.12 -62.64 -40.92
CA LEU A 41 30.40 -61.52 -40.30
C LEU A 41 31.11 -60.17 -40.49
N ALA A 42 32.43 -60.13 -40.32
CA ALA A 42 33.23 -58.91 -40.51
C ALA A 42 33.10 -58.30 -41.92
N GLU A 43 32.82 -59.13 -42.93
CA GLU A 43 32.65 -58.70 -44.32
C GLU A 43 31.26 -58.11 -44.58
N TRP A 44 30.28 -58.43 -43.74
CA TRP A 44 28.93 -57.87 -43.80
C TRP A 44 28.74 -56.65 -42.89
N SER A 45 29.49 -56.53 -41.80
CA SER A 45 29.37 -55.45 -40.80
C SER A 45 30.38 -54.33 -41.02
N PHE A 46 30.51 -53.81 -42.25
CA PHE A 46 31.57 -52.84 -42.58
C PHE A 46 31.35 -51.47 -41.91
N SER A 47 30.10 -51.14 -41.56
CA SER A 47 29.74 -49.91 -40.85
C SER A 47 29.82 -50.05 -39.31
N ALA A 48 30.28 -51.20 -38.80
CA ALA A 48 30.31 -51.45 -37.36
C ALA A 48 31.43 -50.64 -36.66
N PRO A 49 31.20 -50.18 -35.41
CA PRO A 49 32.22 -49.52 -34.60
C PRO A 49 33.47 -50.39 -34.38
N ALA A 50 34.64 -49.77 -34.25
CA ALA A 50 35.92 -50.46 -34.05
C ALA A 50 36.01 -51.37 -32.82
N ARG A 51 35.10 -51.20 -31.84
CA ARG A 51 34.96 -52.06 -30.64
C ARG A 51 33.49 -52.47 -30.44
N ALA A 52 32.83 -52.90 -31.51
CA ALA A 52 31.46 -53.39 -31.45
C ALA A 52 31.35 -54.69 -30.63
N THR A 53 30.27 -54.81 -29.87
CA THR A 53 29.84 -56.07 -29.26
C THR A 53 29.35 -57.04 -30.34
N VAL A 54 29.22 -58.32 -29.97
CA VAL A 54 28.68 -59.36 -30.85
C VAL A 54 27.31 -58.97 -31.43
N ARG A 55 26.44 -58.45 -30.58
CA ARG A 55 25.10 -57.99 -30.96
C ARG A 55 25.16 -56.83 -31.93
N GLU A 56 25.98 -55.81 -31.64
CA GLU A 56 26.13 -54.65 -32.53
C GLU A 56 26.66 -55.04 -33.91
N MET A 57 27.61 -55.97 -34.00
CA MET A 57 28.09 -56.45 -35.30
C MET A 57 26.99 -57.15 -36.12
N ILE A 58 26.15 -57.97 -35.46
CA ILE A 58 25.03 -58.65 -36.11
C ILE A 58 23.96 -57.63 -36.54
N ASP A 59 23.58 -56.71 -35.66
CA ASP A 59 22.58 -55.67 -35.94
C ASP A 59 23.06 -54.77 -37.09
N THR A 60 24.35 -54.41 -37.11
CA THR A 60 24.95 -53.66 -38.21
C THR A 60 24.99 -54.46 -39.51
N ALA A 61 25.44 -55.72 -39.50
CA ALA A 61 25.43 -56.56 -40.70
C ALA A 61 24.01 -56.75 -41.26
N ALA A 62 23.01 -56.93 -40.38
CA ALA A 62 21.61 -56.99 -40.77
C ALA A 62 21.14 -55.67 -41.39
N GLY A 63 21.49 -54.52 -40.79
CA GLY A 63 21.21 -53.20 -41.34
C GLY A 63 21.83 -52.99 -42.72
N ASP A 64 23.13 -53.24 -42.86
CA ASP A 64 23.88 -53.11 -44.11
C ASP A 64 23.28 -53.99 -45.23
N CYS A 65 22.84 -55.21 -44.89
CA CYS A 65 22.22 -56.13 -45.85
C CYS A 65 20.78 -55.74 -46.21
N LEU A 66 19.94 -55.43 -45.21
CA LEU A 66 18.49 -55.31 -45.38
C LEU A 66 18.04 -53.90 -45.78
N SER A 67 18.85 -52.86 -45.55
CA SER A 67 18.44 -51.45 -45.81
C SER A 67 17.98 -51.24 -47.25
N ALA A 68 18.73 -51.73 -48.24
CA ALA A 68 18.36 -51.58 -49.65
C ALA A 68 17.03 -52.27 -49.98
N TRP A 69 16.79 -53.44 -49.39
CA TRP A 69 15.54 -54.18 -49.59
C TRP A 69 14.35 -53.49 -48.93
N PHE A 70 14.51 -52.93 -47.73
CA PHE A 70 13.46 -52.16 -47.07
C PHE A 70 13.11 -50.89 -47.82
N ASN A 71 14.10 -50.15 -48.34
CA ASN A 71 13.87 -48.95 -49.15
C ASN A 71 13.11 -49.27 -50.45
N GLU A 72 13.39 -50.40 -51.08
CA GLU A 72 12.68 -50.87 -52.26
C GLU A 72 11.24 -51.31 -51.93
N LYS A 73 11.08 -52.04 -50.81
CA LYS A 73 9.78 -52.60 -50.40
C LYS A 73 8.82 -51.56 -49.81
N TYR A 74 9.35 -50.56 -49.10
CA TYR A 74 8.57 -49.52 -48.42
C TYR A 74 9.14 -48.14 -48.72
N PRO A 75 8.98 -47.63 -49.96
CA PRO A 75 9.60 -46.38 -50.38
C PRO A 75 9.07 -45.15 -49.62
N ASP A 76 7.82 -45.20 -49.16
CA ASP A 76 7.15 -44.10 -48.45
C ASP A 76 7.21 -44.24 -46.92
N TYR A 77 7.95 -45.23 -46.39
CA TYR A 77 8.09 -45.42 -44.96
C TYR A 77 9.00 -44.32 -44.35
N PRO A 78 8.67 -43.78 -43.17
CA PRO A 78 9.37 -42.63 -42.61
C PRO A 78 10.83 -42.94 -42.27
N ALA A 79 11.71 -42.01 -42.61
CA ALA A 79 13.14 -42.09 -42.31
C ALA A 79 13.49 -41.25 -41.08
N PHE A 80 13.82 -41.93 -39.97
CA PHE A 80 14.18 -41.28 -38.70
C PHE A 80 15.66 -40.86 -38.63
N SER A 81 16.11 -40.06 -39.60
CA SER A 81 17.53 -39.67 -39.78
C SER A 81 18.16 -38.95 -38.58
N LYS A 82 17.35 -38.35 -37.71
CA LYS A 82 17.79 -37.66 -36.49
C LYS A 82 18.02 -38.59 -35.30
N VAL A 83 17.68 -39.87 -35.40
CA VAL A 83 17.92 -40.87 -34.36
C VAL A 83 19.31 -41.49 -34.55
N LYS A 84 20.12 -41.45 -33.47
CA LYS A 84 21.53 -41.91 -33.52
C LYS A 84 21.73 -43.38 -33.18
N THR A 85 20.71 -44.03 -32.65
CA THR A 85 20.74 -45.43 -32.21
C THR A 85 19.65 -46.22 -32.92
N PRO A 86 19.84 -47.51 -33.20
CA PRO A 86 18.79 -48.34 -33.79
C PRO A 86 17.50 -48.28 -32.98
N ILE A 87 16.37 -48.08 -33.67
CA ILE A 87 15.04 -48.13 -33.05
C ILE A 87 14.59 -49.59 -33.04
N THR A 88 14.30 -50.13 -31.87
CA THR A 88 13.71 -51.46 -31.71
C THR A 88 12.21 -51.32 -31.50
N SER A 89 11.44 -52.40 -31.69
CA SER A 89 10.00 -52.38 -31.40
C SER A 89 9.71 -51.94 -29.96
N GLU A 90 10.51 -52.42 -29.01
CA GLU A 90 10.40 -52.05 -27.60
C GLU A 90 10.71 -50.57 -27.36
N SER A 91 11.83 -50.05 -27.90
CA SER A 91 12.19 -48.64 -27.70
C SER A 91 11.24 -47.70 -28.43
N MET A 92 10.67 -48.12 -29.57
CA MET A 92 9.66 -47.37 -30.30
C MET A 92 8.41 -47.15 -29.42
N LYS A 93 7.86 -48.23 -28.86
CA LYS A 93 6.63 -48.20 -28.05
C LYS A 93 6.83 -47.55 -26.68
N ASN A 94 7.93 -47.86 -26.00
CA ASN A 94 8.13 -47.43 -24.61
C ASN A 94 8.73 -46.01 -24.50
N ASN A 95 9.50 -45.56 -25.49
CA ASN A 95 10.23 -44.29 -25.41
C ASN A 95 9.82 -43.31 -26.52
N TYR A 96 10.07 -43.66 -27.79
CA TYR A 96 9.99 -42.71 -28.89
C TYR A 96 8.57 -42.18 -29.15
N ILE A 97 7.56 -43.05 -29.20
CA ILE A 97 6.17 -42.66 -29.49
C ILE A 97 5.55 -41.86 -28.33
N PRO A 98 5.61 -42.31 -27.06
CA PRO A 98 5.11 -41.51 -25.94
C PRO A 98 5.79 -40.13 -25.84
N GLU A 99 7.08 -40.05 -26.14
CA GLU A 99 7.82 -38.79 -26.14
C GLU A 99 7.39 -37.90 -27.32
N ALA A 100 7.16 -38.46 -28.51
CA ALA A 100 6.62 -37.73 -29.66
C ALA A 100 5.22 -37.14 -29.38
N LEU A 101 4.30 -37.93 -28.82
CA LEU A 101 2.95 -37.50 -28.46
C LEU A 101 2.96 -36.30 -27.51
N LYS A 102 3.83 -36.33 -26.49
CA LYS A 102 4.02 -35.23 -25.53
C LYS A 102 4.69 -34.00 -26.13
N ASN A 103 5.44 -34.15 -27.23
CA ASN A 103 6.19 -33.07 -27.87
C ASN A 103 5.43 -32.37 -29.00
N ILE A 104 4.25 -32.85 -29.39
CA ILE A 104 3.42 -32.20 -30.42
C ILE A 104 3.09 -30.74 -30.07
N PRO A 105 2.66 -30.39 -28.83
CA PRO A 105 2.36 -29.00 -28.50
C PRO A 105 3.59 -28.08 -28.54
N GLU A 106 4.74 -28.62 -28.17
CA GLU A 106 6.00 -27.88 -28.11
C GLU A 106 7.20 -28.83 -28.32
N PRO A 107 7.72 -28.94 -29.55
CA PRO A 107 8.82 -29.84 -29.87
C PRO A 107 10.11 -29.42 -29.17
N LYS A 108 10.50 -30.12 -28.10
CA LYS A 108 11.64 -29.78 -27.22
C LYS A 108 12.68 -30.89 -27.09
N THR A 109 12.22 -32.12 -27.04
CA THR A 109 13.06 -33.30 -26.77
C THR A 109 13.65 -33.87 -28.05
N LYS A 110 14.86 -34.46 -27.96
CA LYS A 110 15.56 -34.99 -29.14
C LYS A 110 14.80 -36.14 -29.80
N ASN A 111 14.26 -37.08 -29.01
CA ASN A 111 13.54 -38.22 -29.55
C ASN A 111 12.19 -37.80 -30.12
N GLY A 112 11.44 -36.95 -29.41
CA GLY A 112 10.17 -36.43 -29.90
C GLY A 112 10.34 -35.65 -31.20
N ILE A 113 11.33 -34.76 -31.28
CA ILE A 113 11.66 -34.04 -32.53
C ILE A 113 12.05 -35.02 -33.63
N ALA A 114 12.84 -36.07 -33.35
CA ALA A 114 13.27 -37.01 -34.37
C ALA A 114 12.12 -37.81 -34.99
N ILE A 115 11.13 -38.22 -34.18
CA ILE A 115 9.93 -38.91 -34.67
C ILE A 115 9.03 -37.97 -35.45
N LEU A 116 8.74 -36.78 -34.91
CA LEU A 116 7.89 -35.79 -35.58
C LEU A 116 8.49 -35.33 -36.92
N ASP A 117 9.81 -35.17 -36.99
CA ASP A 117 10.54 -34.84 -38.21
C ASP A 117 10.52 -35.99 -39.23
N GLY A 118 10.73 -37.23 -38.80
CA GLY A 118 10.64 -38.41 -39.67
C GLY A 118 9.25 -38.61 -40.26
N LEU A 119 8.21 -38.21 -39.52
CA LEU A 119 6.81 -38.15 -39.99
C LEU A 119 6.48 -36.86 -40.77
N VAL A 120 7.48 -36.00 -41.03
CA VAL A 120 7.35 -34.76 -41.81
C VAL A 120 6.33 -33.78 -41.18
N LEU A 121 6.19 -33.80 -39.85
CA LEU A 121 5.26 -32.94 -39.09
C LEU A 121 5.88 -31.63 -38.61
N LEU A 122 7.16 -31.36 -38.90
CA LEU A 122 7.87 -30.15 -38.44
C LEU A 122 8.41 -29.29 -39.59
N ASP A 123 8.16 -27.98 -39.54
CA ASP A 123 8.83 -26.96 -40.37
C ASP A 123 9.71 -26.10 -39.44
N ASN A 124 11.03 -26.20 -39.59
CA ASN A 124 12.00 -25.46 -38.77
C ASN A 124 11.69 -25.54 -37.25
N VAL A 125 11.36 -26.75 -36.77
CA VAL A 125 10.99 -27.09 -35.36
C VAL A 125 9.55 -26.75 -34.96
N LYS A 126 8.80 -25.98 -35.76
CA LYS A 126 7.37 -25.74 -35.51
C LYS A 126 6.51 -26.85 -36.09
N LEU A 127 5.44 -27.22 -35.40
CA LEU A 127 4.46 -28.17 -35.92
C LEU A 127 3.82 -27.61 -37.21
N ASN A 128 3.86 -28.41 -38.27
CA ASN A 128 3.18 -28.17 -39.52
C ASN A 128 2.56 -29.51 -39.97
N VAL A 129 1.30 -29.73 -39.63
CA VAL A 129 0.61 -30.98 -39.93
C VAL A 129 0.38 -31.13 -41.44
N HIS A 130 -0.04 -30.05 -42.10
CA HIS A 130 -0.46 -30.10 -43.49
C HIS A 130 0.66 -30.44 -44.46
N GLN A 131 1.94 -30.21 -44.14
CA GLN A 131 3.04 -30.59 -45.02
C GLN A 131 3.31 -32.10 -45.04
N SER A 132 2.89 -32.84 -44.00
CA SER A 132 3.11 -34.28 -43.89
C SER A 132 2.26 -35.04 -44.89
N GLY A 133 2.88 -35.88 -45.72
CA GLY A 133 2.16 -36.76 -46.65
C GLY A 133 1.22 -37.73 -45.92
N TYR A 134 1.61 -38.18 -44.73
CA TYR A 134 0.80 -39.07 -43.90
C TYR A 134 -0.48 -38.39 -43.41
N ALA A 135 -0.38 -37.15 -42.93
CA ALA A 135 -1.54 -36.38 -42.49
C ALA A 135 -2.43 -35.98 -43.67
N ARG A 136 -1.82 -35.59 -44.81
CA ARG A 136 -2.56 -35.18 -46.02
C ARG A 136 -3.41 -36.32 -46.58
N TRP A 137 -2.90 -37.55 -46.58
CA TRP A 137 -3.72 -38.73 -46.93
C TRP A 137 -5.00 -38.84 -46.10
N VAL A 138 -4.91 -38.62 -44.78
CA VAL A 138 -6.09 -38.64 -43.89
C VAL A 138 -7.03 -37.49 -44.19
N LEU A 139 -6.50 -36.28 -44.46
CA LEU A 139 -7.30 -35.12 -44.86
C LEU A 139 -8.04 -35.37 -46.17
N ASP A 140 -7.37 -35.89 -47.20
CA ASP A 140 -7.95 -36.18 -48.51
C ASP A 140 -9.10 -37.19 -48.40
N LEU A 141 -8.93 -38.22 -47.54
CA LEU A 141 -9.99 -39.18 -47.25
C LEU A 141 -11.18 -38.52 -46.54
N LEU A 142 -10.95 -37.59 -45.61
CA LEU A 142 -12.02 -36.85 -44.94
C LEU A 142 -12.72 -35.88 -45.90
N GLU A 143 -12.01 -35.24 -46.81
CA GLU A 143 -12.58 -34.33 -47.80
C GLU A 143 -13.58 -35.03 -48.72
N GLN A 144 -13.32 -36.28 -49.09
CA GLN A 144 -14.24 -37.13 -49.87
C GLN A 144 -15.53 -37.49 -49.12
N ARG A 145 -15.60 -37.27 -47.80
CA ARG A 145 -16.77 -37.56 -46.96
C ARG A 145 -17.63 -36.31 -46.74
N GLY A 146 -18.95 -36.52 -46.73
CA GLY A 146 -19.94 -35.48 -46.43
C GLY A 146 -19.84 -34.97 -44.99
N GLU A 147 -20.47 -33.83 -44.70
CA GLU A 147 -20.51 -33.29 -43.33
C GLU A 147 -21.10 -34.29 -42.34
N GLY A 148 -20.47 -34.41 -41.16
CA GLY A 148 -20.90 -35.33 -40.10
C GLY A 148 -20.58 -36.81 -40.32
N GLN A 149 -20.02 -37.19 -41.48
CA GLN A 149 -19.57 -38.57 -41.71
C GLN A 149 -18.22 -38.85 -41.01
N VAL A 150 -18.04 -40.11 -40.62
CA VAL A 150 -16.86 -40.60 -39.91
C VAL A 150 -16.06 -41.56 -40.79
N ILE A 151 -14.76 -41.66 -40.57
CA ILE A 151 -13.88 -42.70 -41.15
C ILE A 151 -13.53 -43.68 -40.03
N ASN A 152 -13.87 -44.95 -40.21
CA ASN A 152 -13.59 -45.98 -39.22
C ASN A 152 -12.12 -46.40 -39.26
N ALA A 153 -11.58 -46.89 -38.14
CA ALA A 153 -10.20 -47.35 -38.07
C ALA A 153 -9.89 -48.48 -39.05
N SER A 154 -10.84 -49.37 -39.32
CA SER A 154 -10.73 -50.45 -40.32
C SER A 154 -10.57 -49.96 -41.76
N GLU A 155 -10.86 -48.69 -42.03
CA GLU A 155 -10.66 -48.07 -43.35
C GLU A 155 -9.24 -47.50 -43.50
N LEU A 156 -8.55 -47.26 -42.38
CA LEU A 156 -7.20 -46.71 -42.34
C LEU A 156 -6.15 -47.78 -42.05
N ILE A 157 -6.52 -48.82 -41.30
CA ILE A 157 -5.64 -49.89 -40.83
C ILE A 157 -6.15 -51.25 -41.32
N GLU A 158 -5.28 -52.00 -41.99
CA GLU A 158 -5.50 -53.38 -42.40
C GLU A 158 -4.78 -54.37 -41.47
N ILE A 159 -5.31 -55.60 -41.40
CA ILE A 159 -4.69 -56.73 -40.69
C ILE A 159 -4.07 -57.65 -41.73
N VAL A 160 -2.74 -57.80 -41.68
CA VAL A 160 -1.97 -58.65 -42.60
C VAL A 160 -1.60 -59.95 -41.89
N GLN A 161 -1.96 -61.08 -42.49
CA GLN A 161 -1.57 -62.41 -42.02
C GLN A 161 -0.17 -62.74 -42.50
N THR A 162 0.74 -63.03 -41.58
CA THR A 162 2.10 -63.47 -41.92
C THR A 162 2.20 -64.99 -41.97
N HIS A 163 3.21 -65.52 -42.68
CA HIS A 163 3.43 -66.98 -42.85
C HIS A 163 3.65 -67.75 -41.52
N GLY A 164 3.69 -67.07 -40.37
CA GLY A 164 3.87 -67.64 -39.02
C GLY A 164 2.64 -67.61 -38.11
N SER A 165 1.45 -67.22 -38.59
CA SER A 165 0.21 -67.04 -37.81
C SER A 165 0.17 -65.80 -36.89
N GLU A 166 1.10 -64.87 -37.06
CA GLU A 166 1.06 -63.57 -36.36
C GLU A 166 0.31 -62.55 -37.22
N GLU A 167 -0.71 -61.94 -36.62
CA GLU A 167 -1.46 -60.83 -37.21
C GLU A 167 -0.71 -59.52 -37.02
N VAL A 168 -0.44 -58.81 -38.11
CA VAL A 168 0.24 -57.51 -38.06
C VAL A 168 -0.71 -56.44 -38.59
N LYS A 169 -1.02 -55.45 -37.74
CA LYS A 169 -1.80 -54.27 -38.12
C LYS A 169 -0.91 -53.25 -38.82
N ARG A 170 -1.35 -52.68 -39.94
CA ARG A 170 -0.62 -51.62 -40.68
C ARG A 170 -1.56 -50.65 -41.35
N THR A 171 -1.12 -49.41 -41.59
CA THR A 171 -1.92 -48.49 -42.40
C THR A 171 -2.00 -48.95 -43.85
N VAL A 172 -3.17 -48.84 -44.47
CA VAL A 172 -3.41 -49.30 -45.85
C VAL A 172 -2.48 -48.63 -46.86
N GLN A 173 -2.25 -47.31 -46.73
CA GLN A 173 -1.48 -46.55 -47.72
C GLN A 173 0.04 -46.63 -47.52
N PHE A 174 0.51 -46.46 -46.28
CA PHE A 174 1.94 -46.25 -45.98
C PHE A 174 2.58 -47.40 -45.20
N GLN A 175 1.82 -48.46 -44.93
CA GLN A 175 2.29 -49.64 -44.21
C GLN A 175 2.89 -49.34 -42.81
N LEU A 176 2.51 -48.22 -42.18
CA LEU A 176 2.95 -47.81 -40.84
C LEU A 176 2.31 -48.67 -39.77
N GLU A 177 3.04 -48.90 -38.68
CA GLU A 177 2.50 -49.43 -37.45
C GLU A 177 1.44 -48.48 -36.85
N PRO A 178 0.34 -49.00 -36.27
CA PRO A 178 -0.71 -48.18 -35.66
C PRO A 178 -0.19 -47.20 -34.62
N GLU A 179 0.81 -47.60 -33.83
CA GLU A 179 1.41 -46.76 -32.80
C GLU A 179 2.05 -45.51 -33.40
N LEU A 180 2.74 -45.66 -34.54
CA LEU A 180 3.40 -44.57 -35.23
C LEU A 180 2.39 -43.68 -35.97
N PHE A 181 1.38 -44.30 -36.58
CA PHE A 181 0.28 -43.58 -37.20
C PHE A 181 -0.53 -42.75 -36.19
N MET A 182 -0.66 -43.23 -34.96
CA MET A 182 -1.31 -42.49 -33.87
C MET A 182 -0.60 -41.16 -33.58
N VAL A 183 0.74 -41.06 -33.77
CA VAL A 183 1.43 -39.77 -33.64
C VAL A 183 0.93 -38.76 -34.67
N VAL A 184 0.68 -39.21 -35.91
CA VAL A 184 0.13 -38.37 -36.99
C VAL A 184 -1.28 -37.91 -36.63
N LEU A 185 -2.15 -38.84 -36.26
CA LEU A 185 -3.53 -38.53 -35.88
C LEU A 185 -3.61 -37.62 -34.64
N ALA A 186 -2.77 -37.83 -33.62
CA ALA A 186 -2.68 -36.95 -32.47
C ALA A 186 -2.25 -35.52 -32.86
N ALA A 187 -1.28 -35.39 -33.76
CA ALA A 187 -0.86 -34.09 -34.28
C ALA A 187 -2.02 -33.38 -35.02
N MET A 188 -2.80 -34.11 -35.79
CA MET A 188 -4.02 -33.60 -36.46
C MET A 188 -5.10 -33.18 -35.45
N VAL A 189 -5.31 -33.94 -34.36
CA VAL A 189 -6.25 -33.56 -33.28
C VAL A 189 -5.79 -32.27 -32.61
N PHE A 190 -4.50 -32.16 -32.28
CA PHE A 190 -3.93 -30.96 -31.68
C PHE A 190 -4.07 -29.73 -32.58
N ASN A 191 -3.81 -29.89 -33.89
CA ASN A 191 -3.96 -28.83 -34.88
C ASN A 191 -5.44 -28.48 -35.15
N GLY A 192 -6.38 -29.33 -34.73
CA GLY A 192 -7.82 -29.13 -34.90
C GLY A 192 -8.31 -29.45 -36.31
N ASP A 193 -7.63 -30.40 -36.97
CA ASP A 193 -7.97 -30.93 -38.29
C ASP A 193 -8.96 -32.07 -38.21
N ILE A 194 -8.91 -32.85 -37.12
CA ILE A 194 -9.77 -34.01 -36.89
C ILE A 194 -10.24 -34.07 -35.44
N VAL A 195 -11.28 -34.86 -35.25
CA VAL A 195 -11.75 -35.30 -33.93
C VAL A 195 -11.69 -36.83 -33.93
N ILE A 196 -11.10 -37.43 -32.91
CA ILE A 196 -10.92 -38.89 -32.79
C ILE A 196 -11.78 -39.45 -31.66
N THR A 197 -12.36 -40.64 -31.86
CA THR A 197 -13.13 -41.34 -30.83
C THR A 197 -12.44 -42.64 -30.44
N ILE A 198 -12.06 -42.76 -29.17
CA ILE A 198 -11.38 -43.94 -28.59
C ILE A 198 -12.25 -44.44 -27.43
N ASN A 199 -12.60 -45.73 -27.43
CA ASN A 199 -13.41 -46.36 -26.37
C ASN A 199 -14.70 -45.58 -26.02
N GLY A 200 -15.37 -45.03 -27.04
CA GLY A 200 -16.60 -44.23 -26.88
C GLY A 200 -16.39 -42.78 -26.42
N THR A 201 -15.15 -42.39 -26.08
CA THR A 201 -14.81 -41.01 -25.71
C THR A 201 -14.25 -40.26 -26.91
N THR A 202 -14.79 -39.08 -27.16
CA THR A 202 -14.34 -38.20 -28.24
C THR A 202 -13.30 -37.19 -27.73
N TYR A 203 -12.18 -37.10 -28.45
CA TYR A 203 -11.06 -36.21 -28.20
C TYR A 203 -10.89 -35.24 -29.37
N ASP A 204 -10.88 -33.96 -29.03
CA ASP A 204 -10.62 -32.83 -29.91
C ASP A 204 -9.42 -32.02 -29.35
N ALA A 205 -9.13 -30.87 -29.94
CA ALA A 205 -8.04 -30.00 -29.48
C ALA A 205 -8.20 -29.50 -28.02
N MET A 206 -9.42 -29.49 -27.46
CA MET A 206 -9.66 -29.11 -26.06
C MET A 206 -9.28 -30.23 -25.09
N LYS A 207 -9.46 -31.49 -25.51
CA LYS A 207 -9.13 -32.68 -24.71
C LYS A 207 -7.79 -33.31 -25.07
N TYR A 208 -6.92 -32.57 -25.75
CA TYR A 208 -5.62 -33.10 -26.18
C TYR A 208 -4.75 -33.59 -25.00
N ASP A 209 -4.74 -32.85 -23.89
CA ASP A 209 -3.99 -33.24 -22.68
C ASP A 209 -4.54 -34.51 -22.02
N GLU A 210 -5.82 -34.83 -22.23
CA GLU A 210 -6.42 -36.09 -21.81
C GLU A 210 -6.06 -37.23 -22.77
N LEU A 211 -6.08 -36.95 -24.09
CA LEU A 211 -5.74 -37.90 -25.14
C LEU A 211 -4.33 -38.48 -24.95
N ILE A 212 -3.31 -37.63 -24.77
CA ILE A 212 -1.91 -38.08 -24.67
C ILE A 212 -1.55 -38.78 -23.35
N LYS A 213 -2.50 -38.84 -22.40
CA LYS A 213 -2.33 -39.57 -21.14
C LYS A 213 -2.83 -41.01 -21.23
N LEU A 214 -3.56 -41.37 -22.29
CA LEU A 214 -4.01 -42.73 -22.51
C LEU A 214 -2.82 -43.67 -22.74
N PRO A 215 -2.88 -44.93 -22.27
CA PRO A 215 -1.92 -45.96 -22.63
C PRO A 215 -1.86 -46.15 -24.15
N LEU A 216 -0.66 -46.45 -24.68
CA LEU A 216 -0.46 -46.62 -26.12
C LEU A 216 -1.34 -47.73 -26.71
N ASP A 217 -1.55 -48.82 -25.97
CA ASP A 217 -2.40 -49.93 -26.38
C ASP A 217 -3.88 -49.52 -26.50
N GLU A 218 -4.33 -48.50 -25.75
CA GLU A 218 -5.69 -47.95 -25.91
C GLU A 218 -5.77 -46.97 -27.08
N LEU A 219 -4.72 -46.17 -27.28
CA LEU A 219 -4.66 -45.18 -28.35
C LEU A 219 -4.81 -45.82 -29.74
N VAL A 220 -4.15 -46.95 -29.97
CA VAL A 220 -4.18 -47.65 -31.27
C VAL A 220 -5.51 -48.35 -31.57
N GLU A 221 -6.38 -48.50 -30.57
CA GLU A 221 -7.73 -49.09 -30.71
C GLU A 221 -8.82 -48.01 -30.90
N PHE A 222 -8.47 -46.88 -31.51
CA PHE A 222 -9.46 -45.86 -31.89
C PHE A 222 -10.55 -46.44 -32.79
N SER A 223 -11.77 -45.94 -32.65
CA SER A 223 -12.93 -46.44 -33.41
C SER A 223 -13.10 -45.74 -34.75
N HIS A 224 -13.06 -44.41 -34.74
CA HIS A 224 -13.23 -43.57 -35.92
C HIS A 224 -12.65 -42.16 -35.72
N ILE A 225 -12.44 -41.48 -36.83
CA ILE A 225 -12.12 -40.05 -36.90
C ILE A 225 -13.19 -39.31 -37.70
N LYS A 226 -13.35 -38.00 -37.47
CA LYS A 226 -14.29 -37.15 -38.22
C LYS A 226 -13.80 -35.71 -38.35
N LYS A 227 -14.46 -34.94 -39.22
CA LYS A 227 -14.21 -33.49 -39.34
C LYS A 227 -14.63 -32.75 -38.05
N PRO A 228 -13.86 -31.74 -37.61
CA PRO A 228 -14.21 -30.86 -36.49
C PRO A 228 -15.39 -29.97 -36.85
N SER A 229 -16.12 -29.48 -35.84
CA SER A 229 -17.24 -28.55 -36.02
C SER A 229 -16.79 -27.25 -36.68
N GLU A 230 -17.66 -26.65 -37.49
CA GLU A 230 -17.41 -25.31 -38.03
C GLU A 230 -17.42 -24.24 -36.94
N LEU A 231 -16.81 -23.09 -37.23
CA LEU A 231 -16.83 -21.95 -36.32
C LEU A 231 -18.28 -21.46 -36.13
N PRO A 232 -18.75 -21.27 -34.89
CA PRO A 232 -20.07 -20.70 -34.63
C PRO A 232 -20.05 -19.19 -34.89
N LEU A 233 -20.00 -18.81 -36.17
CA LEU A 233 -19.85 -17.43 -36.64
C LEU A 233 -20.89 -16.45 -36.04
N PRO A 234 -22.18 -16.81 -35.85
CA PRO A 234 -23.14 -15.90 -35.22
C PRO A 234 -22.71 -15.47 -33.81
N ALA A 235 -22.32 -16.43 -32.96
CA ALA A 235 -21.92 -16.15 -31.58
C ALA A 235 -20.58 -15.42 -31.50
N LEU A 236 -19.63 -15.76 -32.38
CA LEU A 236 -18.33 -15.10 -32.45
C LEU A 236 -18.41 -13.66 -32.95
N ARG A 237 -19.37 -13.34 -33.84
CA ARG A 237 -19.62 -11.95 -34.27
C ARG A 237 -20.12 -11.09 -33.12
N GLU A 238 -21.06 -11.59 -32.32
CA GLU A 238 -21.53 -10.89 -31.12
C GLU A 238 -20.41 -10.75 -30.08
N LEU A 239 -19.58 -11.78 -29.91
CA LEU A 239 -18.42 -11.72 -29.02
C LEU A 239 -17.44 -10.63 -29.45
N PHE A 240 -17.08 -10.60 -30.72
CA PHE A 240 -16.15 -9.59 -31.24
C PHE A 240 -16.76 -8.19 -31.14
N ASN A 241 -18.07 -8.05 -31.39
CA ASN A 241 -18.77 -6.79 -31.19
C ASN A 241 -18.75 -6.32 -29.72
N LEU A 242 -19.01 -7.22 -28.77
CA LEU A 242 -19.00 -6.96 -27.32
C LEU A 242 -17.66 -6.37 -26.86
N PHE A 243 -16.55 -6.87 -27.39
CA PHE A 243 -15.20 -6.39 -27.09
C PHE A 243 -14.71 -5.30 -28.07
N ASN A 244 -15.55 -4.77 -28.97
CA ASN A 244 -15.15 -3.81 -30.01
C ASN A 244 -13.94 -4.29 -30.84
N ILE A 245 -13.95 -5.55 -31.26
CA ILE A 245 -12.94 -6.18 -32.11
C ILE A 245 -13.49 -6.23 -33.54
N PRO A 246 -12.70 -5.86 -34.58
CA PRO A 246 -13.17 -5.91 -35.96
C PRO A 246 -13.60 -7.33 -36.37
N GLN A 247 -14.85 -7.49 -36.81
CA GLN A 247 -15.40 -8.78 -37.25
C GLN A 247 -14.64 -9.36 -38.47
N GLY A 248 -13.94 -8.52 -39.23
CA GLY A 248 -13.06 -8.96 -40.32
C GLY A 248 -11.95 -9.91 -39.87
N LEU A 249 -11.61 -9.91 -38.57
CA LEU A 249 -10.65 -10.83 -37.97
C LEU A 249 -11.21 -12.24 -37.75
N LEU A 250 -12.49 -12.51 -38.06
CA LEU A 250 -13.07 -13.86 -38.00
C LEU A 250 -12.77 -14.72 -39.25
N ASN A 251 -12.04 -14.18 -40.23
CA ASN A 251 -11.58 -14.97 -41.37
C ASN A 251 -10.38 -15.87 -40.99
N GLN A 252 -10.17 -16.97 -41.72
CA GLN A 252 -9.13 -17.96 -41.39
C GLN A 252 -7.72 -17.35 -41.29
N ASN A 253 -7.38 -16.38 -42.14
CA ASN A 253 -6.03 -15.80 -42.20
C ASN A 253 -5.74 -14.81 -41.05
N ALA A 254 -6.77 -14.24 -40.44
CA ALA A 254 -6.66 -13.23 -39.39
C ALA A 254 -7.18 -13.70 -38.02
N LEU A 255 -7.72 -14.92 -37.93
CA LEU A 255 -8.35 -15.45 -36.72
C LEU A 255 -7.39 -15.49 -35.53
N THR A 256 -6.13 -15.85 -35.75
CA THR A 256 -5.10 -15.83 -34.71
C THR A 256 -4.90 -14.43 -34.11
N GLN A 257 -4.95 -13.39 -34.94
CA GLN A 257 -4.89 -12.01 -34.48
C GLN A 257 -6.15 -11.61 -33.71
N GLY A 258 -7.33 -12.01 -34.20
CA GLY A 258 -8.61 -11.79 -33.52
C GLY A 258 -8.65 -12.40 -32.12
N ILE A 259 -8.18 -13.64 -31.99
CA ILE A 259 -8.05 -14.34 -30.69
C ILE A 259 -7.07 -13.60 -29.77
N GLY A 260 -5.95 -13.13 -30.30
CA GLY A 260 -4.98 -12.32 -29.53
C GLY A 260 -5.63 -11.06 -28.94
N GLN A 261 -6.40 -10.32 -29.75
CA GLN A 261 -7.11 -9.13 -29.26
C GLN A 261 -8.20 -9.46 -28.25
N LEU A 262 -8.97 -10.53 -28.49
CA LEU A 262 -10.00 -11.01 -27.56
C LEU A 262 -9.38 -11.33 -26.20
N ARG A 263 -8.23 -12.00 -26.17
CA ARG A 263 -7.54 -12.34 -24.93
C ARG A 263 -7.11 -11.09 -24.16
N ILE A 264 -6.45 -10.15 -24.83
CA ILE A 264 -5.99 -8.90 -24.19
C ILE A 264 -7.19 -8.12 -23.60
N LYS A 265 -8.23 -7.89 -24.41
CA LYS A 265 -9.39 -7.11 -23.96
C LYS A 265 -10.18 -7.81 -22.85
N SER A 266 -10.36 -9.13 -22.94
CA SER A 266 -11.04 -9.89 -21.90
C SER A 266 -10.24 -9.92 -20.60
N GLU A 267 -8.91 -9.97 -20.66
CA GLU A 267 -8.05 -9.91 -19.48
C GLU A 267 -8.09 -8.53 -18.80
N ASP A 268 -8.08 -7.44 -19.59
CA ASP A 268 -8.19 -6.08 -19.06
C ASP A 268 -9.52 -5.85 -18.35
N ILE A 269 -10.64 -6.25 -18.97
CA ILE A 269 -11.96 -6.15 -18.35
C ILE A 269 -12.05 -7.06 -17.13
N LEU A 270 -11.45 -8.26 -17.16
CA LEU A 270 -11.44 -9.17 -16.01
C LEU A 270 -10.76 -8.52 -14.78
N LYS A 271 -9.65 -7.78 -14.99
CA LYS A 271 -8.97 -7.02 -13.94
C LYS A 271 -9.85 -5.89 -13.40
N GLN A 272 -10.51 -5.13 -14.28
CA GLN A 272 -11.44 -4.06 -13.91
C GLN A 272 -12.60 -4.59 -13.07
N VAL A 273 -13.27 -5.65 -13.53
CA VAL A 273 -14.39 -6.30 -12.83
C VAL A 273 -13.97 -6.81 -11.46
N ALA A 274 -12.79 -7.43 -11.34
CA ALA A 274 -12.28 -7.93 -10.06
C ALA A 274 -12.01 -6.79 -9.06
N ALA A 275 -11.40 -5.69 -9.51
CA ALA A 275 -11.17 -4.51 -8.68
C ALA A 275 -12.49 -3.87 -8.25
N LEU A 276 -13.41 -3.64 -9.20
CA LEU A 276 -14.70 -3.04 -8.93
C LEU A 276 -15.54 -3.87 -7.96
N ALA A 277 -15.57 -5.20 -8.12
CA ALA A 277 -16.29 -6.10 -7.21
C ALA A 277 -15.75 -6.06 -5.77
N HIS A 278 -14.45 -5.79 -5.60
CA HIS A 278 -13.85 -5.55 -4.30
C HIS A 278 -14.27 -4.19 -3.73
N ASP A 279 -14.17 -3.14 -4.56
CA ASP A 279 -14.42 -1.76 -4.16
C ASP A 279 -15.87 -1.51 -3.75
N ILE A 280 -16.84 -2.14 -4.41
CA ILE A 280 -18.27 -1.96 -4.10
C ILE A 280 -18.78 -2.91 -3.00
N ARG A 281 -17.92 -3.75 -2.41
CA ARG A 281 -18.30 -4.80 -1.44
C ARG A 281 -19.21 -4.26 -0.33
N ASP A 282 -18.85 -3.08 0.17
CA ASP A 282 -19.50 -2.40 1.29
C ASP A 282 -20.31 -1.18 0.82
N GLY A 283 -20.53 -1.06 -0.50
CA GLY A 283 -21.06 0.13 -1.17
C GLY A 283 -19.96 1.11 -1.59
N ILE A 284 -20.32 2.14 -2.37
CA ILE A 284 -19.41 3.23 -2.72
C ILE A 284 -19.51 4.30 -1.62
N PRO A 285 -18.46 4.52 -0.81
CA PRO A 285 -18.51 5.46 0.31
C PRO A 285 -18.54 6.91 -0.18
N VAL A 286 -19.38 7.73 0.46
CA VAL A 286 -19.41 9.18 0.31
C VAL A 286 -19.70 9.81 1.68
N LEU A 287 -18.78 10.63 2.19
CA LEU A 287 -18.90 11.25 3.51
C LEU A 287 -19.23 10.20 4.59
N ASN A 288 -20.33 10.40 5.33
CA ASN A 288 -20.82 9.49 6.37
C ASN A 288 -21.88 8.47 5.85
N THR A 289 -21.98 8.25 4.53
CA THR A 289 -22.98 7.35 3.94
C THR A 289 -22.42 6.58 2.73
N THR A 290 -23.27 5.77 2.08
CA THR A 290 -22.95 5.04 0.84
C THR A 290 -23.89 5.46 -0.28
N LEU A 291 -23.37 5.50 -1.51
CA LEU A 291 -24.16 5.82 -2.71
C LEU A 291 -25.04 4.66 -3.17
N LEU A 292 -24.65 3.44 -2.82
CA LEU A 292 -25.38 2.21 -3.12
C LEU A 292 -26.03 1.69 -1.85
N ASP A 293 -27.28 1.28 -1.97
CA ASP A 293 -28.03 0.56 -0.98
C ASP A 293 -27.71 -0.94 -0.99
N ARG A 294 -28.06 -1.65 0.09
CA ARG A 294 -27.63 -3.04 0.29
C ARG A 294 -28.21 -4.01 -0.75
N GLY A 295 -29.40 -3.71 -1.28
CA GLY A 295 -30.04 -4.50 -2.34
C GLY A 295 -29.24 -4.40 -3.64
N ASP A 296 -29.03 -3.17 -4.11
CA ASP A 296 -28.21 -2.84 -5.27
C ASP A 296 -26.81 -3.46 -5.22
N VAL A 297 -26.12 -3.39 -4.08
CA VAL A 297 -24.79 -3.99 -3.93
C VAL A 297 -24.81 -5.50 -4.16
N ALA A 298 -25.80 -6.21 -3.63
CA ALA A 298 -25.91 -7.66 -3.82
C ALA A 298 -26.15 -8.02 -5.30
N ASP A 299 -27.07 -7.31 -5.95
CA ASP A 299 -27.44 -7.54 -7.35
C ASP A 299 -26.29 -7.21 -8.31
N TYR A 300 -25.62 -6.06 -8.13
CA TYR A 300 -24.46 -5.69 -8.94
C TYR A 300 -23.31 -6.67 -8.74
N ARG A 301 -23.05 -7.14 -7.52
CA ARG A 301 -22.00 -8.14 -7.28
C ARG A 301 -22.31 -9.48 -7.95
N ASN A 302 -23.57 -9.89 -7.98
CA ASN A 302 -23.96 -11.10 -8.70
C ASN A 302 -23.67 -10.95 -10.22
N GLN A 303 -24.09 -9.82 -10.81
CA GLN A 303 -23.82 -9.54 -12.23
C GLN A 303 -22.31 -9.47 -12.53
N LEU A 304 -21.53 -8.81 -11.68
CA LEU A 304 -20.07 -8.74 -11.83
C LEU A 304 -19.41 -10.12 -11.72
N ASN A 305 -19.87 -10.98 -10.82
CA ASN A 305 -19.36 -12.35 -10.71
C ASN A 305 -19.69 -13.20 -11.94
N GLN A 306 -20.91 -13.10 -12.49
CA GLN A 306 -21.29 -13.78 -13.73
C GLN A 306 -20.41 -13.33 -14.90
N LEU A 307 -20.20 -12.01 -15.05
CA LEU A 307 -19.30 -11.46 -16.06
C LEU A 307 -17.85 -11.93 -15.84
N LYS A 308 -17.37 -11.98 -14.60
CA LYS A 308 -16.05 -12.50 -14.25
C LYS A 308 -15.88 -13.95 -14.70
N ASP A 309 -16.85 -14.81 -14.39
CA ASP A 309 -16.82 -16.23 -14.77
C ASP A 309 -16.85 -16.41 -16.30
N PHE A 310 -17.66 -15.60 -17.00
CA PHE A 310 -17.66 -15.53 -18.45
C PHE A 310 -16.28 -15.17 -19.02
N LEU A 311 -15.66 -14.09 -18.52
CA LEU A 311 -14.34 -13.62 -18.95
C LEU A 311 -13.21 -14.63 -18.66
N GLN A 312 -13.28 -15.34 -17.53
CA GLN A 312 -12.35 -16.42 -17.19
C GLN A 312 -12.50 -17.60 -18.15
N ASN A 313 -13.74 -18.00 -18.46
CA ASN A 313 -14.01 -19.06 -19.42
C ASN A 313 -13.55 -18.68 -20.85
N LEU A 314 -13.53 -17.39 -21.21
CA LEU A 314 -13.00 -16.94 -22.50
C LEU A 314 -11.49 -17.20 -22.65
N GLN A 315 -10.73 -17.28 -21.56
CA GLN A 315 -9.28 -17.47 -21.61
C GLN A 315 -8.87 -18.84 -22.21
N VAL A 316 -9.77 -19.82 -22.19
CA VAL A 316 -9.55 -21.16 -22.76
C VAL A 316 -9.45 -21.11 -24.28
N TYR A 317 -10.13 -20.17 -24.94
CA TYR A 317 -10.18 -20.03 -26.41
C TYR A 317 -8.94 -19.32 -26.97
N ASN A 318 -7.77 -19.94 -26.80
CA ASN A 318 -6.48 -19.33 -27.15
C ASN A 318 -5.92 -19.78 -28.53
N THR A 319 -6.64 -20.61 -29.28
CA THR A 319 -6.28 -21.04 -30.64
C THR A 319 -7.50 -21.11 -31.56
N PRO A 320 -7.34 -21.00 -32.90
CA PRO A 320 -8.43 -21.17 -33.86
C PRO A 320 -9.23 -22.47 -33.68
N ALA A 321 -8.52 -23.59 -33.44
CA ALA A 321 -9.12 -24.89 -33.19
C ALA A 321 -10.06 -24.88 -31.98
N LYS A 322 -9.61 -24.29 -30.88
CA LYS A 322 -10.39 -24.19 -29.64
C LYS A 322 -11.64 -23.33 -29.81
N LEU A 323 -11.57 -22.27 -30.61
CA LEU A 323 -12.70 -21.37 -30.85
C LEU A 323 -13.87 -22.04 -31.60
N LYS A 324 -13.63 -23.15 -32.33
CA LYS A 324 -14.70 -23.98 -32.94
C LYS A 324 -15.64 -24.60 -31.89
N HIS A 325 -15.17 -24.74 -30.65
CA HIS A 325 -15.94 -25.26 -29.52
C HIS A 325 -16.45 -24.13 -28.61
N PHE A 326 -16.66 -22.93 -29.17
CA PHE A 326 -17.24 -21.82 -28.41
C PHE A 326 -18.63 -22.20 -27.90
N LYS A 327 -18.77 -22.25 -26.57
CA LYS A 327 -19.93 -22.87 -25.90
C LYS A 327 -21.12 -21.92 -25.74
N TYR A 328 -20.90 -20.61 -25.89
CA TYR A 328 -21.92 -19.61 -25.69
C TYR A 328 -22.65 -19.30 -27.00
N THR A 329 -23.95 -19.08 -26.88
CA THR A 329 -24.81 -18.63 -27.96
C THR A 329 -24.67 -17.12 -28.20
N ALA A 330 -25.15 -16.63 -29.34
CA ALA A 330 -25.16 -15.20 -29.64
C ALA A 330 -26.01 -14.39 -28.63
N GLU A 331 -27.10 -14.98 -28.13
CA GLU A 331 -27.99 -14.37 -27.14
C GLU A 331 -27.30 -14.24 -25.78
N GLU A 332 -26.70 -15.32 -25.28
CA GLU A 332 -25.94 -15.30 -24.01
C GLU A 332 -24.80 -14.28 -24.04
N VAL A 333 -24.10 -14.15 -25.16
CA VAL A 333 -23.02 -13.16 -25.31
C VAL A 333 -23.56 -11.73 -25.27
N LYS A 334 -24.72 -11.50 -25.89
CA LYS A 334 -25.37 -10.19 -25.94
C LYS A 334 -25.86 -9.75 -24.56
N ASP A 335 -26.32 -10.67 -23.72
CA ASP A 335 -26.79 -10.37 -22.37
C ASP A 335 -25.70 -9.71 -21.49
N TYR A 336 -24.42 -10.02 -21.73
CA TYR A 336 -23.30 -9.38 -21.02
C TYR A 336 -23.08 -7.92 -21.40
N GLN A 337 -23.71 -7.40 -22.46
CA GLN A 337 -23.57 -5.99 -22.87
C GLN A 337 -24.10 -5.05 -21.77
N HIS A 338 -25.21 -5.40 -21.13
CA HIS A 338 -25.77 -4.61 -20.02
C HIS A 338 -24.85 -4.63 -18.80
N THR A 339 -24.24 -5.77 -18.50
CA THR A 339 -23.30 -5.90 -17.38
C THR A 339 -22.01 -5.09 -17.63
N LEU A 340 -21.52 -5.03 -18.87
CA LEU A 340 -20.38 -4.15 -19.20
C LEU A 340 -20.72 -2.67 -19.06
N GLN A 341 -21.93 -2.25 -19.44
CA GLN A 341 -22.40 -0.89 -19.21
C GLN A 341 -22.50 -0.57 -17.71
N LEU A 342 -22.94 -1.54 -16.90
CA LEU A 342 -22.94 -1.42 -15.45
C LEU A 342 -21.53 -1.21 -14.88
N VAL A 343 -20.53 -1.97 -15.35
CA VAL A 343 -19.11 -1.78 -14.97
C VAL A 343 -18.69 -0.33 -15.21
N THR A 344 -18.90 0.17 -16.43
CA THR A 344 -18.55 1.56 -16.79
C THR A 344 -19.29 2.58 -15.91
N ARG A 345 -20.59 2.37 -15.65
CA ARG A 345 -21.39 3.26 -14.81
C ARG A 345 -20.89 3.29 -13.37
N LEU A 346 -20.56 2.14 -12.78
CA LEU A 346 -20.07 2.04 -11.41
C LEU A 346 -18.66 2.64 -11.27
N GLU A 347 -17.78 2.44 -12.25
CA GLU A 347 -16.46 3.11 -12.27
C GLU A 347 -16.59 4.64 -12.33
N GLN A 348 -17.50 5.15 -13.18
CA GLN A 348 -17.79 6.58 -13.24
C GLN A 348 -18.37 7.11 -11.94
N LEU A 349 -19.30 6.37 -11.31
CA LEU A 349 -19.90 6.74 -10.04
C LEU A 349 -18.85 6.80 -8.92
N LYS A 350 -17.98 5.79 -8.84
CA LYS A 350 -16.86 5.74 -7.90
C LYS A 350 -15.95 6.95 -8.08
N LYS A 351 -15.54 7.26 -9.31
CA LYS A 351 -14.67 8.40 -9.61
C LYS A 351 -15.32 9.73 -9.19
N ARG A 352 -16.62 9.91 -9.46
CA ARG A 352 -17.37 11.10 -9.02
C ARG A 352 -17.43 11.22 -7.50
N ALA A 353 -17.63 10.11 -6.79
CA ALA A 353 -17.64 10.08 -5.33
C ALA A 353 -16.28 10.50 -4.74
N GLU A 354 -15.18 9.98 -5.30
CA GLU A 354 -13.81 10.34 -4.89
C GLU A 354 -13.48 11.81 -5.15
N GLU A 355 -13.87 12.35 -6.31
CA GLU A 355 -13.71 13.77 -6.63
C GLU A 355 -14.51 14.65 -5.68
N ALA A 356 -15.75 14.25 -5.36
CA ALA A 356 -16.61 14.98 -4.45
C ALA A 356 -16.12 14.97 -3.00
N ALA A 357 -15.59 13.84 -2.53
CA ALA A 357 -15.05 13.68 -1.19
C ALA A 357 -13.94 14.70 -0.86
N LYS A 358 -13.14 15.12 -1.86
CA LYS A 358 -12.04 16.08 -1.64
C LYS A 358 -12.52 17.43 -1.09
N VAL A 359 -13.62 17.96 -1.63
CA VAL A 359 -14.17 19.25 -1.20
C VAL A 359 -15.10 19.03 -0.01
N ALA A 360 -15.90 17.97 -0.04
CA ALA A 360 -16.88 17.70 1.00
C ALA A 360 -16.23 17.41 2.37
N ASN A 361 -15.13 16.65 2.42
CA ASN A 361 -14.40 16.40 3.67
C ASN A 361 -13.82 17.68 4.28
N TYR A 362 -13.39 18.64 3.45
CA TYR A 362 -12.94 19.94 3.94
C TYR A 362 -14.08 20.68 4.65
N ILE A 363 -15.27 20.68 4.05
CA ILE A 363 -16.46 21.34 4.59
C ILE A 363 -16.93 20.64 5.88
N GLU A 364 -16.93 19.31 5.95
CA GLU A 364 -17.24 18.57 7.18
C GLU A 364 -16.28 18.89 8.33
N LEU A 365 -14.98 19.01 8.05
CA LEU A 365 -14.02 19.44 9.04
C LEU A 365 -14.28 20.88 9.49
N ALA A 366 -14.58 21.78 8.55
CA ALA A 366 -14.88 23.19 8.83
C ALA A 366 -16.17 23.38 9.66
N LEU A 367 -17.21 22.56 9.44
CA LEU A 367 -18.44 22.57 10.23
C LEU A 367 -18.17 22.40 11.73
N ASN A 368 -17.17 21.59 12.09
CA ASN A 368 -16.80 21.30 13.46
C ASN A 368 -15.95 22.39 14.15
N LEU A 369 -15.59 23.46 13.44
CA LEU A 369 -14.68 24.51 13.93
C LEU A 369 -15.38 25.82 14.25
N LEU A 370 -16.49 26.12 13.59
CA LEU A 370 -17.29 27.32 13.85
C LEU A 370 -18.29 27.11 15.00
N PRO A 371 -18.73 28.22 15.65
CA PRO A 371 -19.85 28.20 16.58
C PRO A 371 -21.12 27.60 15.96
N ALA A 372 -21.87 26.80 16.74
CA ALA A 372 -23.06 26.04 16.29
C ALA A 372 -24.21 26.88 15.70
N ASN A 373 -24.18 28.21 15.84
CA ASN A 373 -25.22 29.12 15.37
C ASN A 373 -24.73 30.02 14.22
N HIS A 374 -23.58 29.71 13.62
CA HIS A 374 -23.04 30.53 12.54
C HIS A 374 -23.83 30.29 11.23
N PRO A 375 -24.36 31.31 10.54
CA PRO A 375 -25.21 31.14 9.35
C PRO A 375 -24.60 30.31 8.21
N TRP A 376 -23.26 30.24 8.16
CA TRP A 376 -22.53 29.42 7.20
C TRP A 376 -22.77 27.90 7.41
N GLN A 377 -22.97 27.44 8.65
CA GLN A 377 -23.15 26.01 8.94
C GLN A 377 -24.41 25.45 8.28
N ASP A 378 -25.56 26.12 8.42
CA ASP A 378 -26.81 25.71 7.77
C ASP A 378 -26.71 25.66 6.24
N LYS A 379 -25.91 26.55 5.64
CA LYS A 379 -25.67 26.55 4.18
C LYS A 379 -24.81 25.34 3.79
N ALA A 380 -23.74 25.09 4.56
CA ALA A 380 -22.81 24.00 4.32
C ALA A 380 -23.47 22.62 4.48
N GLU A 381 -24.26 22.40 5.53
CA GLU A 381 -25.00 21.15 5.73
C GLU A 381 -26.01 20.87 4.59
N ARG A 382 -26.76 21.89 4.17
CA ARG A 382 -27.68 21.77 3.02
C ARG A 382 -26.95 21.45 1.71
N ALA A 383 -25.81 22.09 1.46
CA ALA A 383 -25.00 21.83 0.27
C ALA A 383 -24.40 20.41 0.28
N LEU A 384 -23.96 19.92 1.44
CA LEU A 384 -23.48 18.54 1.59
C LEU A 384 -24.60 17.52 1.34
N SER A 385 -25.81 17.76 1.86
CA SER A 385 -26.96 16.89 1.60
C SER A 385 -27.33 16.87 0.12
N ALA A 386 -27.39 18.05 -0.53
CA ALA A 386 -27.67 18.15 -1.96
C ALA A 386 -26.65 17.40 -2.82
N LEU A 387 -25.35 17.48 -2.45
CA LEU A 387 -24.29 16.72 -3.12
C LEU A 387 -24.54 15.21 -3.03
N ILE A 388 -24.88 14.69 -1.84
CA ILE A 388 -25.15 13.26 -1.65
C ILE A 388 -26.35 12.82 -2.51
N ASP A 389 -27.42 13.62 -2.53
CA ASP A 389 -28.62 13.30 -3.30
C ASP A 389 -28.36 13.32 -4.82
N ALA A 390 -27.62 14.32 -5.32
CA ALA A 390 -27.22 14.39 -6.73
C ALA A 390 -26.36 13.19 -7.14
N LEU A 391 -25.42 12.77 -6.28
CA LEU A 391 -24.58 11.59 -6.54
C LEU A 391 -25.40 10.29 -6.54
N LYS A 392 -26.40 10.15 -5.65
CA LYS A 392 -27.31 8.99 -5.63
C LYS A 392 -28.20 8.91 -6.87
N GLN A 393 -28.66 10.05 -7.37
CA GLN A 393 -29.48 10.12 -8.59
C GLN A 393 -28.65 9.83 -9.85
N GLY A 394 -27.32 9.87 -9.76
CA GLY A 394 -26.41 9.59 -10.87
C GLY A 394 -26.16 10.81 -11.78
N ASP A 395 -26.63 11.98 -11.38
CA ASP A 395 -26.39 13.23 -12.08
C ASP A 395 -24.92 13.66 -11.93
N GLY A 396 -24.45 14.45 -12.89
CA GLY A 396 -23.17 15.13 -12.75
C GLY A 396 -23.32 16.18 -11.66
N ALA A 397 -22.91 15.88 -10.42
CA ALA A 397 -23.03 16.74 -9.23
C ALA A 397 -22.14 18.01 -9.29
N HIS A 398 -22.00 18.60 -10.47
CA HIS A 398 -21.10 19.70 -10.78
C HIS A 398 -21.58 21.00 -10.13
N GLN A 399 -22.89 21.25 -10.10
CA GLN A 399 -23.47 22.44 -9.47
C GLN A 399 -23.26 22.41 -7.95
N GLU A 400 -23.48 21.25 -7.34
CA GLU A 400 -23.30 21.02 -5.91
C GLU A 400 -21.82 21.14 -5.52
N LEU A 401 -20.90 20.61 -6.35
CA LEU A 401 -19.46 20.78 -6.14
C LEU A 401 -19.03 22.23 -6.26
N GLN A 402 -19.57 22.98 -7.22
CA GLN A 402 -19.30 24.41 -7.35
C GLN A 402 -19.83 25.19 -6.14
N ALA A 403 -21.01 24.85 -5.63
CA ALA A 403 -21.56 25.44 -4.41
C ALA A 403 -20.67 25.16 -3.19
N LEU A 404 -20.16 23.93 -3.03
CA LEU A 404 -19.22 23.61 -1.94
C LEU A 404 -17.88 24.34 -2.09
N GLN A 405 -17.37 24.55 -3.31
CA GLN A 405 -16.18 25.37 -3.53
C GLN A 405 -16.38 26.84 -3.14
N GLN A 406 -17.55 27.40 -3.44
CA GLN A 406 -17.91 28.76 -3.00
C GLN A 406 -18.00 28.84 -1.47
N LEU A 407 -18.63 27.85 -0.83
CA LEU A 407 -18.72 27.77 0.63
C LEU A 407 -17.35 27.59 1.29
N LYS A 408 -16.45 26.83 0.67
CA LYS A 408 -15.05 26.72 1.10
C LYS A 408 -14.36 28.09 1.09
N ALA A 409 -14.51 28.85 0.01
CA ALA A 409 -13.95 30.20 -0.07
C ALA A 409 -14.56 31.13 0.99
N GLU A 410 -15.88 31.09 1.19
CA GLU A 410 -16.60 31.85 2.23
C GLU A 410 -16.05 31.49 3.63
N TYR A 411 -15.84 30.20 3.91
CA TYR A 411 -15.25 29.74 5.16
C TYR A 411 -13.83 30.27 5.38
N GLN A 412 -12.98 30.22 4.36
CA GLN A 412 -11.61 30.74 4.46
C GLN A 412 -11.60 32.21 4.86
N ASP A 413 -12.50 33.02 4.28
CA ASP A 413 -12.62 34.45 4.60
C ASP A 413 -13.15 34.65 6.04
N ILE A 414 -14.16 33.89 6.47
CA ILE A 414 -14.68 33.90 7.85
C ILE A 414 -13.58 33.53 8.84
N TYR A 415 -12.88 32.42 8.60
CA TYR A 415 -11.85 31.92 9.50
C TYR A 415 -10.67 32.88 9.61
N MET A 416 -10.21 33.47 8.50
CA MET A 416 -9.17 34.50 8.52
C MET A 416 -9.61 35.73 9.32
N ALA A 417 -10.85 36.18 9.17
CA ALA A 417 -11.37 37.31 9.94
C ALA A 417 -11.43 37.03 11.45
N ILE A 418 -11.86 35.82 11.84
CA ILE A 418 -11.83 35.40 13.25
C ILE A 418 -10.39 35.31 13.74
N HIS A 419 -9.49 34.72 12.96
CA HIS A 419 -8.08 34.58 13.31
C HIS A 419 -7.39 35.94 13.49
N ALA A 420 -7.62 36.90 12.60
CA ALA A 420 -7.07 38.24 12.68
C ALA A 420 -7.54 39.00 13.93
N LYS A 421 -8.75 38.71 14.43
CA LYS A 421 -9.23 39.25 15.71
C LYS A 421 -8.66 38.51 16.92
N ALA A 422 -8.41 37.21 16.76
CA ALA A 422 -8.07 36.31 17.87
C ALA A 422 -6.57 36.20 18.16
N ARG A 423 -5.72 36.68 17.26
CA ARG A 423 -4.27 36.51 17.30
C ARG A 423 -3.57 37.82 17.02
N LEU A 424 -2.47 38.06 17.73
CA LEU A 424 -1.67 39.26 17.54
C LEU A 424 -0.88 39.19 16.24
N SER A 425 -0.89 40.29 15.50
CA SER A 425 0.06 40.57 14.43
C SER A 425 1.47 40.77 14.98
N ALA A 426 2.48 40.81 14.10
CA ALA A 426 3.86 41.05 14.52
C ALA A 426 4.05 42.41 15.22
N THR A 427 3.29 43.43 14.80
CA THR A 427 3.33 44.77 15.43
C THR A 427 2.65 44.77 16.80
N GLU A 428 1.54 44.07 16.94
CA GLU A 428 0.84 43.92 18.22
C GLU A 428 1.61 43.05 19.22
N ASP A 429 2.30 41.99 18.76
CA ASP A 429 3.17 41.19 19.61
C ASP A 429 4.36 42.02 20.12
N ALA A 430 4.95 42.88 19.26
CA ALA A 430 5.96 43.83 19.70
C ALA A 430 5.42 44.82 20.75
N LYS A 431 4.20 45.34 20.57
CA LYS A 431 3.53 46.18 21.59
C LYS A 431 3.26 45.41 22.89
N LYS A 432 2.86 44.14 22.82
CA LYS A 432 2.72 43.27 24.00
C LYS A 432 4.04 43.15 24.76
N GLN A 433 5.15 42.93 24.07
CA GLN A 433 6.48 42.88 24.72
C GLN A 433 6.83 44.23 25.35
N GLN A 434 6.52 45.35 24.68
CA GLN A 434 6.72 46.69 25.25
C GLN A 434 5.91 46.91 26.53
N LEU A 435 4.67 46.42 26.61
CA LEU A 435 3.85 46.50 27.83
C LEU A 435 4.41 45.67 28.98
N LEU A 436 4.96 44.48 28.69
CA LEU A 436 5.61 43.63 29.70
C LEU A 436 6.92 44.25 30.22
N ASP A 437 7.64 44.96 29.36
CA ASP A 437 8.86 45.69 29.69
C ASP A 437 8.62 47.13 30.17
N ASP A 438 7.37 47.58 30.24
CA ASP A 438 7.00 48.95 30.57
C ASP A 438 7.52 49.33 31.98
N PRO A 439 8.14 50.51 32.15
CA PRO A 439 8.60 50.98 33.45
C PRO A 439 7.52 50.97 34.54
N ARG A 440 6.24 51.21 34.18
CA ARG A 440 5.10 51.16 35.09
C ARG A 440 4.81 49.73 35.55
N HIS A 441 4.93 48.75 34.67
CA HIS A 441 4.79 47.34 35.04
C HIS A 441 5.86 46.92 36.05
N ARG A 442 7.13 47.26 35.79
CA ARG A 442 8.23 47.00 36.73
C ARG A 442 8.05 47.72 38.07
N ALA A 443 7.50 48.94 38.03
CA ALA A 443 7.17 49.70 39.24
C ALA A 443 6.09 49.01 40.07
N LEU A 444 5.01 48.56 39.44
CA LEU A 444 3.94 47.80 40.10
C LEU A 444 4.47 46.48 40.68
N GLU A 445 5.36 45.77 39.99
CA GLU A 445 6.00 44.57 40.55
C GLU A 445 6.77 44.87 41.85
N GLN A 446 7.53 45.95 41.89
CA GLN A 446 8.26 46.35 43.09
C GLN A 446 7.35 46.85 44.22
N LEU A 447 6.32 47.65 43.90
CA LEU A 447 5.33 48.13 44.85
C LEU A 447 4.48 47.01 45.41
N SER A 448 4.31 45.91 44.67
CA SER A 448 3.55 44.75 45.12
C SER A 448 4.11 44.16 46.42
N ALA A 449 5.38 44.41 46.76
CA ALA A 449 5.97 44.02 48.03
C ALA A 449 5.41 44.75 49.26
N ILE A 450 4.58 45.78 49.09
CA ILE A 450 3.92 46.52 50.17
C ILE A 450 2.57 45.85 50.46
N ASP A 451 2.36 45.39 51.70
CA ASP A 451 1.23 44.51 52.05
C ASP A 451 -0.17 45.13 51.84
N ILE A 452 -0.29 46.46 51.92
CA ILE A 452 -1.58 47.15 51.71
C ILE A 452 -1.99 47.22 50.24
N LEU A 453 -1.08 46.95 49.30
CA LEU A 453 -1.34 47.03 47.86
C LEU A 453 -1.78 45.67 47.29
N SER A 454 -2.80 45.70 46.43
CA SER A 454 -3.48 44.48 45.97
C SER A 454 -2.72 43.74 44.87
N LYS A 455 -1.81 42.83 45.25
CA LYS A 455 -1.09 41.92 44.32
C LYS A 455 -2.01 41.21 43.31
N GLN A 456 -3.23 40.89 43.71
CA GLN A 456 -4.21 40.20 42.85
C GLN A 456 -4.55 41.00 41.59
N GLN A 457 -4.65 42.33 41.67
CA GLN A 457 -5.00 43.17 40.53
C GLN A 457 -3.89 43.16 39.46
N LEU A 458 -2.63 43.23 39.88
CA LEU A 458 -1.47 43.11 38.99
C LEU A 458 -1.41 41.72 38.35
N HIS A 459 -1.62 40.65 39.12
CA HIS A 459 -1.66 39.30 38.57
C HIS A 459 -2.78 39.09 37.55
N GLN A 460 -3.97 39.65 37.79
CA GLN A 460 -5.07 39.60 36.82
C GLN A 460 -4.70 40.32 35.52
N TRP A 461 -4.06 41.48 35.60
CA TRP A 461 -3.56 42.19 34.42
C TRP A 461 -2.49 41.36 33.67
N GLN A 462 -1.49 40.83 34.39
CA GLN A 462 -0.45 39.96 33.82
C GLN A 462 -1.04 38.73 33.14
N GLN A 463 -2.06 38.12 33.73
CA GLN A 463 -2.76 36.98 33.14
C GLN A 463 -3.42 37.37 31.81
N LYS A 464 -4.16 38.48 31.76
CA LYS A 464 -4.80 38.97 30.51
C LYS A 464 -3.78 39.22 29.40
N VAL A 465 -2.64 39.86 29.72
CA VAL A 465 -1.57 40.10 28.74
C VAL A 465 -1.00 38.77 28.21
N ASN A 466 -0.77 37.80 29.10
CA ASN A 466 -0.18 36.52 28.75
C ASN A 466 -1.14 35.60 27.94
N GLU A 467 -2.45 35.74 28.13
CA GLU A 467 -3.47 35.01 27.36
C GLU A 467 -3.51 35.42 25.88
N LEU A 468 -3.03 36.62 25.52
CA LEU A 468 -2.92 37.06 24.13
C LEU A 468 -1.88 36.23 23.37
N LYS A 469 -2.30 35.58 22.28
CA LYS A 469 -1.45 34.67 21.49
C LYS A 469 -1.02 35.31 20.15
N PRO A 470 0.27 35.33 19.82
CA PRO A 470 0.72 35.79 18.50
C PRO A 470 0.51 34.73 17.42
N CYS A 471 0.07 35.16 16.23
CA CYS A 471 0.11 34.35 15.00
C CYS A 471 -0.21 35.23 13.79
N TRP A 472 0.76 35.44 12.90
CA TRP A 472 0.60 36.27 11.69
C TRP A 472 1.02 35.57 10.39
N GLN A 473 1.42 34.29 10.46
CA GLN A 473 1.91 33.53 9.31
C GLN A 473 0.78 32.93 8.46
N LEU A 474 -0.47 32.94 8.97
CA LEU A 474 -1.61 32.36 8.28
C LEU A 474 -1.89 33.09 6.95
N THR A 475 -1.91 32.33 5.87
CA THR A 475 -2.35 32.78 4.55
C THR A 475 -3.57 31.99 4.07
N ARG A 476 -4.27 32.50 3.04
CA ARG A 476 -5.38 31.77 2.40
C ARG A 476 -4.92 30.41 1.83
N ASN A 477 -3.69 30.34 1.32
CA ASN A 477 -3.13 29.12 0.76
C ASN A 477 -2.95 28.03 1.83
N ASP A 478 -2.60 28.40 3.06
CA ASP A 478 -2.52 27.44 4.18
C ASP A 478 -3.87 26.80 4.49
N LEU A 479 -4.98 27.49 4.17
CA LEU A 479 -6.34 27.02 4.33
C LEU A 479 -6.88 26.27 3.12
N GLU A 480 -6.08 25.98 2.09
CA GLU A 480 -6.57 25.33 0.89
C GLU A 480 -6.80 23.82 1.11
N HIS A 481 -5.98 23.17 1.92
CA HIS A 481 -6.09 21.73 2.19
C HIS A 481 -6.52 21.40 3.63
N SER A 482 -6.53 22.39 4.52
CA SER A 482 -6.94 22.23 5.92
C SER A 482 -7.77 23.44 6.36
N PRO A 483 -8.93 23.28 7.00
CA PRO A 483 -9.71 24.40 7.50
C PRO A 483 -9.15 25.01 8.81
N LEU A 484 -8.00 24.51 9.29
CA LEU A 484 -7.30 24.98 10.48
C LEU A 484 -5.99 25.67 10.12
N CYS A 485 -5.67 26.73 10.87
CA CYS A 485 -4.35 27.35 10.83
C CYS A 485 -3.27 26.34 11.25
N PRO A 486 -2.27 26.05 10.40
CA PRO A 486 -1.24 25.06 10.72
C PRO A 486 -0.28 25.54 11.83
N HIS A 487 -0.20 26.85 12.06
CA HIS A 487 0.72 27.46 13.02
C HIS A 487 0.16 27.49 14.44
N CYS A 488 -1.06 28.00 14.62
CA CYS A 488 -1.65 28.19 15.96
C CYS A 488 -2.84 27.26 16.27
N LYS A 489 -3.36 26.54 15.27
CA LYS A 489 -4.48 25.60 15.39
C LYS A 489 -5.72 26.18 16.10
N LEU A 490 -6.00 27.47 15.88
CA LEU A 490 -7.17 28.16 16.45
C LEU A 490 -8.46 27.39 16.13
N ARG A 491 -9.26 27.09 17.16
CA ARG A 491 -10.59 26.50 17.03
C ARG A 491 -11.62 27.53 17.52
N PRO A 492 -12.27 28.28 16.60
CA PRO A 492 -13.21 29.33 16.99
C PRO A 492 -14.31 28.88 17.95
N LYS A 493 -14.79 27.64 17.82
CA LYS A 493 -15.79 27.04 18.72
C LYS A 493 -15.30 26.90 20.17
N ASP A 494 -14.02 26.64 20.40
CA ASP A 494 -13.47 26.38 21.73
C ASP A 494 -13.06 27.69 22.45
N GLU A 495 -12.77 28.75 21.69
CA GLU A 495 -12.26 30.03 22.22
C GLU A 495 -13.33 31.16 22.26
N GLN A 496 -14.62 30.84 22.19
CA GLN A 496 -15.73 31.82 22.10
C GLN A 496 -15.82 32.83 23.26
N HIS A 497 -15.34 32.45 24.45
CA HIS A 497 -15.48 33.24 25.69
C HIS A 497 -14.24 34.08 26.01
N VAL A 498 -13.21 34.07 25.15
CA VAL A 498 -12.04 34.92 25.34
C VAL A 498 -12.44 36.34 24.96
N GLN A 499 -12.78 37.18 25.94
CA GLN A 499 -12.90 38.61 25.71
C GLN A 499 -11.53 39.14 25.27
N TYR A 500 -11.41 39.48 23.99
CA TYR A 500 -10.22 40.11 23.45
C TYR A 500 -10.09 41.51 24.03
N THR A 501 -9.34 41.63 25.12
CA THR A 501 -8.94 42.92 25.68
C THR A 501 -7.94 43.53 24.71
N SER A 502 -8.18 44.77 24.28
CA SER A 502 -7.24 45.42 23.36
C SER A 502 -5.94 45.75 24.08
N LEU A 503 -4.83 45.85 23.34
CA LEU A 503 -3.55 46.27 23.93
C LEU A 503 -3.63 47.70 24.50
N GLU A 504 -4.46 48.56 23.92
CA GLU A 504 -4.72 49.92 24.42
C GLU A 504 -5.47 49.91 25.76
N GLU A 505 -6.45 49.02 25.91
CA GLU A 505 -7.14 48.82 27.20
C GLU A 505 -6.20 48.28 28.28
N LEU A 506 -5.26 47.39 27.92
CA LEU A 506 -4.25 46.88 28.85
C LEU A 506 -3.25 47.96 29.24
N GLU A 507 -2.86 48.82 28.31
CA GLU A 507 -1.99 49.98 28.58
C GLU A 507 -2.66 50.97 29.55
N ASN A 508 -3.94 51.28 29.34
CA ASN A 508 -4.72 52.14 30.23
C ASN A 508 -4.90 51.50 31.61
N GLN A 509 -5.24 50.20 31.67
CA GLN A 509 -5.33 49.47 32.94
C GLN A 509 -4.01 49.50 33.73
N LEU A 510 -2.87 49.48 33.05
CA LEU A 510 -1.57 49.57 33.71
C LEU A 510 -1.36 50.94 34.37
N GLN A 511 -1.78 52.01 33.70
CA GLN A 511 -1.76 53.36 34.26
C GLN A 511 -2.72 53.49 35.45
N ASP A 512 -3.97 53.03 35.29
CA ASP A 512 -4.99 53.10 36.32
C ASP A 512 -4.56 52.36 37.60
N LEU A 513 -3.87 51.21 37.46
CA LEU A 513 -3.32 50.48 38.59
C LEU A 513 -2.25 51.27 39.34
N LEU A 514 -1.33 51.90 38.62
CA LEU A 514 -0.27 52.71 39.22
C LEU A 514 -0.85 53.93 39.95
N ASP A 515 -1.84 54.59 39.35
CA ASP A 515 -2.50 55.76 39.94
C ASP A 515 -3.30 55.36 41.18
N SER A 516 -4.06 54.27 41.11
CA SER A 516 -4.82 53.72 42.24
C SER A 516 -3.92 53.34 43.43
N TRP A 517 -2.77 52.72 43.17
CA TRP A 517 -1.82 52.35 44.23
C TRP A 517 -1.11 53.58 44.82
N THR A 518 -0.79 54.56 43.97
CA THR A 518 -0.26 55.86 44.42
C THR A 518 -1.25 56.57 45.34
N GLU A 519 -2.51 56.66 44.95
CA GLU A 519 -3.58 57.27 45.75
C GLU A 519 -3.80 56.52 47.07
N THR A 520 -3.76 55.19 47.04
CA THR A 520 -3.86 54.36 48.25
C THR A 520 -2.75 54.71 49.23
N LEU A 521 -1.49 54.79 48.78
CA LEU A 521 -0.36 55.16 49.65
C LEU A 521 -0.48 56.59 50.19
N LEU A 522 -0.80 57.57 49.33
CA LEU A 522 -0.97 58.96 49.73
C LEU A 522 -2.11 59.14 50.74
N THR A 523 -3.19 58.36 50.61
CA THR A 523 -4.31 58.37 51.54
C THR A 523 -3.91 57.80 52.90
N ASN A 524 -3.14 56.70 52.92
CA ASN A 524 -2.60 56.15 54.16
C ASN A 524 -1.62 57.12 54.84
N PHE A 525 -0.80 57.86 54.10
CA PHE A 525 0.11 58.87 54.69
C PHE A 525 -0.60 60.10 55.29
N LYS A 526 -1.89 60.31 54.99
CA LYS A 526 -2.71 61.33 55.65
C LYS A 526 -3.20 60.91 57.03
N ASP A 527 -3.08 59.63 57.38
CA ASP A 527 -3.43 59.14 58.71
C ASP A 527 -2.56 59.83 59.78
N PRO A 528 -3.17 60.41 60.84
CA PRO A 528 -2.43 61.09 61.91
C PRO A 528 -1.34 60.25 62.58
N GLU A 529 -1.52 58.94 62.70
CA GLU A 529 -0.57 58.02 63.34
C GLU A 529 0.64 57.76 62.42
N ILE A 530 0.37 57.47 61.14
CA ILE A 530 1.42 57.28 60.14
C ILE A 530 2.21 58.58 59.91
N LYS A 531 1.54 59.73 59.93
CA LYS A 531 2.19 61.05 59.81
C LYS A 531 3.15 61.34 60.96
N GLN A 532 2.85 60.88 62.18
CA GLN A 532 3.79 60.98 63.31
C GLN A 532 5.00 60.07 63.10
N ASN A 533 4.80 58.86 62.58
CA ASN A 533 5.88 57.90 62.30
C ASN A 533 6.86 58.40 61.22
N ILE A 534 6.45 59.27 60.30
CA ILE A 534 7.36 59.92 59.34
C ILE A 534 8.51 60.63 60.06
N SER A 535 8.24 61.30 61.20
CA SER A 535 9.28 62.00 61.98
C SER A 535 10.30 61.07 62.65
N LEU A 536 10.02 59.76 62.69
CA LEU A 536 10.86 58.72 63.28
C LEU A 536 11.74 57.99 62.24
N LEU A 537 11.57 58.28 60.95
CA LEU A 537 12.44 57.80 59.88
C LEU A 537 13.79 58.54 59.87
N LYS A 538 14.79 57.97 59.19
CA LYS A 538 16.10 58.65 58.99
C LYS A 538 15.91 59.91 58.14
N PRO A 539 16.76 60.96 58.28
CA PRO A 539 16.63 62.21 57.52
C PRO A 539 16.54 62.02 56.00
N GLU A 540 17.31 61.08 55.44
CA GLU A 540 17.27 60.75 54.01
C GLU A 540 15.93 60.13 53.58
N GLN A 541 15.36 59.24 54.40
CA GLN A 541 14.04 58.62 54.14
C GLN A 541 12.91 59.66 54.27
N GLN A 542 13.00 60.59 55.23
CA GLN A 542 12.04 61.69 55.38
C GLN A 542 12.00 62.59 54.15
N GLN A 543 13.16 62.90 53.56
CA GLN A 543 13.23 63.67 52.32
C GLN A 543 12.58 62.94 51.15
N LEU A 544 12.84 61.64 50.99
CA LEU A 544 12.25 60.83 49.92
C LEU A 544 10.72 60.72 50.06
N ILE A 545 10.21 60.45 51.26
CA ILE A 545 8.76 60.39 51.54
C ILE A 545 8.11 61.77 51.37
N GLY A 546 8.74 62.84 51.86
CA GLY A 546 8.25 64.20 51.70
C GLY A 546 8.19 64.64 50.24
N ALA A 547 9.20 64.29 49.44
CA ALA A 547 9.20 64.52 48.00
C ALA A 547 8.07 63.75 47.32
N PHE A 548 7.87 62.47 47.64
CA PHE A 548 6.77 61.67 47.08
C PHE A 548 5.39 62.26 47.41
N ILE A 549 5.15 62.64 48.67
CA ILE A 549 3.89 63.28 49.10
C ILE A 549 3.65 64.61 48.37
N SER A 550 4.71 65.40 48.15
CA SER A 550 4.61 66.71 47.49
C SER A 550 4.34 66.60 45.98
N HIS A 551 4.95 65.64 45.30
CA HIS A 551 4.77 65.46 43.85
C HIS A 551 3.47 64.69 43.55
N GLY A 552 3.07 63.76 44.43
CA GLY A 552 1.85 62.97 44.26
C GLY A 552 1.95 61.87 43.20
N GLU A 553 3.15 61.60 42.68
CA GLU A 553 3.42 60.60 41.65
C GLU A 553 4.77 59.91 41.89
N PHE A 554 4.93 58.71 41.34
CA PHE A 554 6.21 58.00 41.35
C PHE A 554 7.10 58.46 40.19
N SER A 555 8.37 58.76 40.48
CA SER A 555 9.40 58.90 39.45
C SER A 555 9.89 57.51 39.03
N LEU A 556 9.88 57.24 37.72
CA LEU A 556 10.29 55.96 37.13
C LEU A 556 11.70 56.08 36.54
N PRO A 557 12.61 55.12 36.79
CA PRO A 557 12.47 53.91 37.61
C PRO A 557 12.40 54.21 39.11
N LEU A 558 11.69 53.36 39.86
CA LEU A 558 11.48 53.57 41.30
C LEU A 558 12.79 53.56 42.09
N ASN A 559 12.87 54.46 43.07
CA ASN A 559 13.94 54.45 44.04
C ASN A 559 13.67 53.36 45.11
N VAL A 560 14.56 52.37 45.20
CA VAL A 560 14.45 51.27 46.18
C VAL A 560 14.44 51.77 47.63
N GLN A 561 15.17 52.85 47.94
CA GLN A 561 15.18 53.45 49.27
C GLN A 561 13.83 54.07 49.64
N LEU A 562 13.09 54.59 48.64
CA LEU A 562 11.73 55.10 48.85
C LEU A 562 10.77 53.94 49.17
N ILE A 563 10.84 52.83 48.44
CA ILE A 563 9.99 51.64 48.71
C ILE A 563 10.25 51.09 50.11
N GLN A 564 11.52 50.96 50.51
CA GLN A 564 11.89 50.52 51.86
C GLN A 564 11.37 51.47 52.93
N ALA A 565 11.48 52.79 52.71
CA ALA A 565 10.94 53.79 53.63
C ALA A 565 9.41 53.68 53.76
N ILE A 566 8.69 53.42 52.66
CA ILE A 566 7.25 53.21 52.66
C ILE A 566 6.88 51.93 53.43
N GLN A 567 7.61 50.83 53.22
CA GLN A 567 7.40 49.57 53.95
C GLN A 567 7.65 49.73 55.46
N GLU A 568 8.78 50.34 55.85
CA GLU A 568 9.11 50.61 57.26
C GLU A 568 8.04 51.48 57.92
N LEU A 569 7.53 52.48 57.20
CA LEU A 569 6.51 53.38 57.70
C LEU A 569 5.15 52.70 57.91
N LEU A 570 4.73 51.83 56.98
CA LEU A 570 3.44 51.12 57.02
C LEU A 570 3.45 49.90 57.95
N GLN A 571 4.61 49.29 58.22
CA GLN A 571 4.74 48.19 59.19
C GLN A 571 4.69 48.67 60.66
N GLY A 572 4.58 49.99 60.88
CA GLY A 572 4.54 50.62 62.20
C GLY A 572 5.94 50.82 62.77
N ILE A 573 6.20 52.02 63.30
CA ILE A 573 7.47 52.34 63.97
C ILE A 573 7.19 52.49 65.46
N GLU A 574 7.78 51.62 66.28
CA GLU A 574 7.67 51.70 67.72
C GLU A 574 8.75 52.65 68.28
N LYS A 575 8.29 53.74 68.87
CA LYS A 575 9.15 54.73 69.51
C LYS A 575 9.43 54.31 70.97
N ILE A 576 10.71 54.12 71.29
CA ILE A 576 11.15 53.95 72.68
C ILE A 576 11.90 55.21 73.08
N GLU A 577 11.34 55.98 74.01
CA GLU A 577 12.07 57.07 74.65
C GLU A 577 12.85 56.56 75.85
N LEU A 578 14.16 56.81 75.88
CA LEU A 578 14.98 56.69 77.06
C LEU A 578 15.07 58.06 77.73
N THR A 579 14.91 58.14 79.04
CA THR A 579 15.16 59.37 79.78
C THR A 579 16.61 59.43 80.25
N ILE A 580 17.08 60.62 80.67
CA ILE A 580 18.40 60.74 81.33
C ILE A 580 18.44 59.90 82.62
N ASP A 581 17.33 59.87 83.37
CA ASP A 581 17.23 59.09 84.61
C ASP A 581 17.39 57.59 84.35
N ASP A 582 16.83 57.06 83.25
CA ASP A 582 17.01 55.66 82.84
C ASP A 582 18.49 55.32 82.61
N LEU A 583 19.24 56.24 82.00
CA LEU A 583 20.67 56.06 81.77
C LEU A 583 21.47 56.14 83.07
N VAL A 584 21.07 57.01 83.99
CA VAL A 584 21.69 57.14 85.32
C VAL A 584 21.45 55.90 86.17
N ASP A 585 20.23 55.35 86.16
CA ASP A 585 19.87 54.11 86.85
C ASP A 585 20.56 52.89 86.24
N MET A 586 20.66 52.83 84.91
CA MET A 586 21.48 51.82 84.20
C MET A 586 22.94 51.86 84.66
N MET A 587 23.48 53.07 84.90
CA MET A 587 24.82 53.29 85.45
C MET A 587 24.90 53.17 86.99
N ALA A 588 23.91 52.54 87.63
CA ALA A 588 23.84 52.30 89.07
C ALA A 588 23.99 53.59 89.92
N GLY A 589 23.47 54.72 89.43
CA GLY A 589 23.54 56.01 90.12
C GLY A 589 24.97 56.57 90.24
N GLY A 590 25.90 56.15 89.38
CA GLY A 590 27.29 56.63 89.36
C GLY A 590 28.28 55.81 90.18
N ASN A 591 27.89 54.62 90.67
CA ASN A 591 28.80 53.70 91.37
C ASN A 591 29.77 52.99 90.41
N PRO A 592 30.98 52.57 90.85
CA PRO A 592 31.93 51.86 89.99
C PRO A 592 31.36 50.52 89.49
N LEU A 593 31.36 50.32 88.17
CA LEU A 593 30.88 49.11 87.51
C LEU A 593 32.01 48.48 86.68
N THR A 594 32.02 47.14 86.57
CA THR A 594 32.87 46.46 85.58
C THR A 594 32.27 46.62 84.18
N VAL A 595 33.08 46.45 83.14
CA VAL A 595 32.61 46.54 81.74
C VAL A 595 31.48 45.54 81.45
N GLU A 596 31.58 44.34 82.01
CA GLU A 596 30.58 43.29 81.81
C GLU A 596 29.27 43.59 82.56
N ASP A 597 29.36 44.19 83.75
CA ASP A 597 28.18 44.64 84.49
C ASP A 597 27.45 45.77 83.78
N LEU A 598 28.17 46.72 83.18
CA LEU A 598 27.57 47.82 82.43
C LEU A 598 26.87 47.32 81.17
N ARG A 599 27.50 46.42 80.40
CA ARG A 599 26.89 45.81 79.21
C ARG A 599 25.61 45.06 79.58
N ARG A 600 25.66 44.20 80.60
CA ARG A 600 24.50 43.43 81.06
C ARG A 600 23.36 44.33 81.53
N ARG A 601 23.66 45.43 82.24
CA ARG A 601 22.63 46.40 82.69
C ARG A 601 21.99 47.13 81.52
N PHE A 602 22.78 47.54 80.52
CA PHE A 602 22.26 48.15 79.30
C PHE A 602 21.38 47.16 78.52
N GLU A 603 21.83 45.92 78.34
CA GLU A 603 21.04 44.87 77.66
C GLU A 603 19.74 44.55 78.42
N ASN A 604 19.76 44.49 79.75
CA ASN A 604 18.56 44.30 80.56
C ASN A 604 17.59 45.46 80.43
N MET A 605 18.06 46.71 80.55
CA MET A 605 17.24 47.92 80.35
C MET A 605 16.60 47.94 78.95
N MET A 606 17.38 47.61 77.92
CA MET A 606 16.90 47.51 76.55
C MET A 606 15.86 46.39 76.40
N THR A 607 16.09 45.23 77.01
CA THR A 607 15.15 44.09 76.97
C THR A 607 13.84 44.40 77.70
N GLU A 608 13.90 45.07 78.84
CA GLU A 608 12.71 45.52 79.59
C GLU A 608 11.91 46.59 78.83
N ARG A 609 12.61 47.54 78.17
CA ARG A 609 11.97 48.62 77.40
C ARG A 609 11.43 48.16 76.04
N ILE A 610 12.09 47.21 75.37
CA ILE A 610 11.69 46.64 74.07
C ILE A 610 10.58 45.59 74.22
N GLY A 611 10.58 44.81 75.31
CA GLY A 611 9.60 43.75 75.52
C GLY A 611 9.63 42.67 74.42
N ALA A 612 8.45 42.25 73.96
CA ALA A 612 8.28 41.21 72.93
C ALA A 612 8.28 41.73 71.48
N SER A 613 8.60 43.01 71.27
CA SER A 613 8.50 43.67 69.97
C SER A 613 9.62 43.29 68.99
N THR A 614 9.33 43.36 67.68
CA THR A 614 10.30 43.09 66.61
C THR A 614 11.36 44.19 66.52
N THR A 615 12.62 43.85 66.81
CA THR A 615 13.77 44.78 66.86
C THR A 615 14.02 45.61 65.59
N LYS A 616 13.52 45.18 64.43
CA LYS A 616 13.66 45.92 63.16
C LYS A 616 12.85 47.23 63.11
N ASN A 617 11.73 47.32 63.82
CA ASN A 617 10.76 48.41 63.72
C ASN A 617 10.88 49.43 64.87
N ILE A 618 11.89 49.28 65.72
CA ILE A 618 12.07 50.10 66.92
C ILE A 618 13.02 51.27 66.61
N ARG A 619 12.65 52.47 67.07
CA ARG A 619 13.49 53.67 67.04
C ARG A 619 13.67 54.19 68.46
N ILE A 620 14.89 54.11 68.97
CA ILE A 620 15.25 54.53 70.33
C ILE A 620 15.69 55.99 70.26
N MET A 621 15.06 56.86 71.06
CA MET A 621 15.42 58.28 71.18
C MET A 621 15.70 58.64 72.63
N LEU A 622 16.71 59.47 72.86
CA LEU A 622 17.00 60.02 74.18
C LEU A 622 16.17 61.30 74.39
N ASN A 623 15.27 61.27 75.37
CA ASN A 623 14.50 62.44 75.80
C ASN A 623 15.31 63.20 76.86
N LEU A 624 15.78 64.40 76.50
CA LEU A 624 16.67 65.22 77.32
C LEU A 624 15.95 66.07 78.38
N GLY A 625 14.60 66.03 78.48
CA GLY A 625 13.84 66.81 79.45
C GLY A 625 13.85 68.33 79.17
N LYS A 626 12.77 69.04 79.50
CA LYS A 626 12.70 70.51 79.37
C LYS A 626 13.35 71.20 80.57
N GLU A 627 14.68 71.20 80.62
CA GLU A 627 15.49 72.22 81.30
C GLU A 627 16.93 72.12 80.78
N GLY A 628 17.13 72.71 79.60
CA GLY A 628 18.42 72.70 78.90
C GLY A 628 18.32 73.48 77.59
N LYS A 629 17.92 74.75 77.67
CA LYS A 629 18.15 75.69 76.56
C LYS A 629 19.65 75.72 76.28
N HIS A 630 19.99 75.61 75.00
CA HIS A 630 21.19 76.15 74.36
C HIS A 630 22.45 76.29 75.22
N GLU A 631 23.45 75.47 74.93
CA GLU A 631 24.78 76.02 74.68
C GLU A 631 25.41 75.28 73.49
N SER A 632 25.48 76.01 72.38
CA SER A 632 26.39 75.74 71.28
C SER A 632 27.82 75.67 71.82
N PHE A 633 28.46 74.51 71.69
CA PHE A 633 29.92 74.43 71.71
C PHE A 633 30.41 74.24 70.28
N GLN A 634 30.81 75.34 69.66
CA GLN A 634 31.90 75.33 68.69
C GLN A 634 33.19 75.01 69.46
N SER A 635 33.85 73.91 69.10
CA SER A 635 35.31 73.74 69.00
C SER A 635 35.57 72.39 68.34
#